data_AF-A0AAE2I0Y4-F1
#
_entry.id   AF-A0AAE2I0Y4-F1
#
_cell.length_a   1.000
_cell.length_b   1.000
_cell.length_c   1.000
_cell.angle_alpha   90.00
_cell.angle_beta   90.00
_cell.angle_gamma   90.00
#
_symmetry.space_group_name_H-M   'P 1'
#
loop_
_entity.id
_entity.type
_entity.pdbx_description
1 polymer ?
#
loop_
_entity_poly.entity_id
_entity_poly.type
_entity_poly.pdbx_seq_one_letter_code
_entity_poly.pdbx_strand_id
1 'polypeptide(L)'
;MFGSIGSFVYRMRYTVIAVLVALMGGLGLYGINLPQYLSQSGWFDPGSESAQGSVIADTALGRDHKSDVILLITPPAGTKVDDPAFSAKTENIVDDLVKEHPDIVSRESGDGHAGIIDPFEKADAGAGQTAAEIKQSRMWTADRKHGFVSIGVAGDDDTTILNNYKTIEPFFDGLAERYDLPGTKFQLAGLQPIAAAMSKGMEDDISRAELIALPVVAIMLLFVFGGVVAAVLPVFIGGLTIAGSLGIMKVLAQLTELNIFAQSVVTLIGLGIAIDYGLFIVSRFREEMAEGYTVKAAVRRTVMTAGQTVVFSATIIVAALACLLMFPQAFLKSVAYGAIASVGLAAILSITVLPAILAILGRRIDALSLPFLRRTKTREEIEAGFWGRLSGWVMQHPVKTAAPTVLLLLALIIPFGNIQFGGMTEAYLPPDNANRVAQEDFDKYFPTERTEDLKLIVTYDQNTDDAAGKIQRIADEANQIPGFTKQFSPTADGGALEGVYGDDETGLGVTQMSAGLVDRNTAPEAIKKLREIDDQGMTVYVAGTPTLTQDSIDALIKLLPWMAILLVLVTGLLMFLAFGSVILPIKAALMTALGLGSTLGILTWIFIDGHGSSIANFTPGPLFAPVLVLIIAIIYGLSTDYEIFLLSRMVEARQQGASTTEAIRVGTAHTGRIITAAAAILVVVTGAFGLSDIVMMKYIAYGMIAALILDATVIRMLLVPSIMKLLGDDCWWSPRWMQRLQQKIGLGETILEDDPSQKRPDYFDAVPAGTSGGVVAAAEAPTTAMRVPSGVAERPVAGRAEPTGPRRALSRHETPGESDSGPQPTADSTLDELVDDEVVAPSAARTDRRGSGPDTGSWKLGLGGVRQVSPDQRPRPQAAPSARPQTAPPAPQPRPARTPIAPTTGGATPAARPQGPAPTAPATARRPIGAPPVPPRRVPPRPVVPGQSGPQPVAPRPATDQPQAPAPRRARATPPAPTPPPRPTAPATEAPAREPAAPEPQAPSRELRADRGEEGTQISVQDLLRRSRRAQQDGE
;
A
#
# COMPACT_ATOMS: atom_id res chain seq x y z
N MET A 1 3.51 23.29 18.63
CA MET A 1 4.18 22.06 19.16
C MET A 1 5.62 21.87 18.67
N PHE A 2 5.86 21.69 17.36
CA PHE A 2 7.11 21.18 16.77
C PHE A 2 8.41 21.92 17.16
N GLY A 3 8.35 23.24 17.40
CA GLY A 3 9.52 24.02 17.84
C GLY A 3 10.14 23.56 19.16
N SER A 4 9.35 22.93 20.03
CA SER A 4 9.83 22.29 21.27
C SER A 4 10.55 20.97 20.98
N ILE A 5 10.08 20.19 20.02
CA ILE A 5 10.71 18.94 19.56
C ILE A 5 12.10 19.27 18.98
N GLY A 6 12.19 20.18 18.02
CA GLY A 6 13.48 20.59 17.42
C GLY A 6 14.46 21.15 18.47
N SER A 7 13.97 21.88 19.47
CA SER A 7 14.80 22.40 20.57
C SER A 7 15.28 21.29 21.52
N PHE A 8 14.43 20.32 21.84
CA PHE A 8 14.77 19.15 22.66
C PHE A 8 15.78 18.26 21.94
N VAL A 9 15.54 17.96 20.66
CA VAL A 9 16.41 17.14 19.79
C VAL A 9 17.79 17.78 19.66
N TYR A 10 17.88 19.10 19.45
CA TYR A 10 19.17 19.80 19.45
C TYR A 10 19.92 19.69 20.80
N ARG A 11 19.20 19.83 21.93
CA ARG A 11 19.77 19.74 23.29
C ARG A 11 20.27 18.33 23.61
N MET A 12 19.47 17.31 23.31
CA MET A 12 19.68 15.91 23.70
C MET A 12 20.31 15.06 22.58
N ARG A 13 20.78 15.66 21.47
CA ARG A 13 21.16 14.99 20.21
C ARG A 13 21.94 13.67 20.35
N TYR A 14 22.97 13.63 21.19
CA TYR A 14 23.76 12.41 21.39
C TYR A 14 22.94 11.29 22.06
N THR A 15 22.12 11.62 23.06
CA THR A 15 21.22 10.67 23.73
C THR A 15 20.10 10.20 22.81
N VAL A 16 19.51 11.11 22.02
CA VAL A 16 18.45 10.78 21.05
C VAL A 16 18.95 9.77 20.02
N ILE A 17 20.14 10.01 19.44
CA ILE A 17 20.77 9.06 18.51
C ILE A 17 21.10 7.75 19.22
N ALA A 18 21.80 7.79 20.36
CA ALA A 18 22.26 6.57 21.04
C ALA A 18 21.09 5.65 21.44
N VAL A 19 20.01 6.22 22.00
CA VAL A 19 18.83 5.43 22.41
C VAL A 19 18.06 4.89 21.21
N LEU A 20 17.75 5.73 20.21
CA LEU A 20 16.91 5.30 19.09
C LEU A 20 17.66 4.39 18.11
N VAL A 21 18.95 4.62 17.85
CA VAL A 21 19.76 3.72 17.02
C VAL A 21 19.97 2.37 17.72
N ALA A 22 20.17 2.35 19.04
CA ALA A 22 20.24 1.08 19.79
C ALA A 22 18.89 0.35 19.81
N LEU A 23 17.77 1.08 19.95
CA LEU A 23 16.43 0.49 19.90
C LEU A 23 16.10 -0.09 18.52
N MET A 24 16.36 0.65 17.44
CA MET A 24 16.13 0.16 16.07
C MET A 24 17.07 -0.99 15.70
N GLY A 25 18.34 -0.94 16.13
CA GLY A 25 19.27 -2.05 15.95
C GLY A 25 18.86 -3.29 16.74
N GLY A 26 18.35 -3.13 17.97
CA GLY A 26 17.82 -4.23 18.78
C GLY A 26 16.55 -4.84 18.20
N LEU A 27 15.63 -4.01 17.70
CA LEU A 27 14.44 -4.45 16.96
C LEU A 27 14.82 -5.17 15.66
N GLY A 28 15.81 -4.66 14.91
CA GLY A 28 16.32 -5.32 13.71
C GLY A 28 16.89 -6.69 14.01
N LEU A 29 17.79 -6.80 15.00
CA LEU A 29 18.37 -8.07 15.45
C LEU A 29 17.29 -9.06 15.95
N TYR A 30 16.23 -8.57 16.62
CA TYR A 30 15.09 -9.40 16.99
C TYR A 30 14.30 -9.88 15.75
N GLY A 31 14.12 -8.99 14.77
CA GLY A 31 13.35 -9.17 13.55
C GLY A 31 14.04 -9.96 12.43
N ILE A 32 15.33 -10.30 12.52
CA ILE A 32 16.02 -11.13 11.49
C ILE A 32 15.26 -12.43 11.21
N ASN A 33 14.77 -13.09 12.27
CA ASN A 33 14.01 -14.33 12.18
C ASN A 33 12.51 -14.12 11.88
N LEU A 34 12.07 -12.92 11.44
CA LEU A 34 10.65 -12.65 11.13
C LEU A 34 10.04 -13.69 10.17
N PRO A 35 10.69 -14.14 9.07
CA PRO A 35 10.10 -15.12 8.15
C PRO A 35 9.65 -16.44 8.80
N GLN A 36 10.22 -16.83 9.95
CA GLN A 36 9.83 -18.03 10.71
C GLN A 36 8.50 -17.86 11.47
N TYR A 37 7.90 -16.66 11.44
CA TYR A 37 6.64 -16.30 12.09
C TYR A 37 5.64 -15.72 11.07
N LEU A 38 5.94 -15.78 9.77
CA LEU A 38 5.06 -15.33 8.70
C LEU A 38 4.31 -16.53 8.11
N SER A 39 2.99 -16.39 7.99
CA SER A 39 2.10 -17.41 7.44
C SER A 39 2.00 -17.32 5.92
N GLN A 40 1.70 -18.44 5.27
CA GLN A 40 1.23 -18.49 3.88
C GLN A 40 -0.28 -18.23 3.76
N SER A 41 -1.03 -18.30 4.86
CA SER A 41 -2.49 -18.12 4.94
C SER A 41 -2.95 -16.67 4.69
N GLY A 42 -4.27 -16.45 4.70
CA GLY A 42 -4.85 -15.10 4.84
C GLY A 42 -5.40 -14.45 3.58
N TRP A 43 -5.57 -15.22 2.50
CA TRP A 43 -6.03 -14.78 1.18
C TRP A 43 -7.55 -14.68 1.01
N PHE A 44 -8.29 -15.45 1.80
CA PHE A 44 -9.74 -15.58 1.73
C PHE A 44 -10.44 -14.82 2.87
N ASP A 45 -11.76 -14.73 2.81
CA ASP A 45 -12.56 -14.21 3.93
C ASP A 45 -12.83 -15.34 4.94
N PRO A 46 -12.22 -15.34 6.15
CA PRO A 46 -12.49 -16.37 7.16
C PRO A 46 -13.92 -16.32 7.73
N GLY A 47 -14.72 -15.30 7.40
CA GLY A 47 -16.14 -15.23 7.71
C GLY A 47 -17.05 -15.87 6.65
N SER A 48 -16.53 -16.30 5.50
CA SER A 48 -17.36 -16.83 4.41
C SER A 48 -17.94 -18.22 4.70
N GLU A 49 -19.01 -18.55 3.98
CA GLU A 49 -19.61 -19.89 3.94
C GLU A 49 -18.58 -20.93 3.48
N SER A 50 -17.82 -20.63 2.42
CA SER A 50 -16.79 -21.55 1.90
C SER A 50 -15.64 -21.79 2.87
N ALA A 51 -15.24 -20.79 3.67
CA ALA A 51 -14.24 -20.94 4.72
C ALA A 51 -14.77 -21.79 5.89
N GLN A 52 -16.00 -21.53 6.34
CA GLN A 52 -16.66 -22.32 7.39
C GLN A 52 -16.83 -23.78 6.97
N GLY A 53 -17.34 -24.03 5.76
CA GLY A 53 -17.48 -25.37 5.20
C GLY A 53 -16.13 -26.10 5.12
N SER A 54 -15.10 -25.44 4.58
CA SER A 54 -13.76 -26.05 4.48
C SER A 54 -13.20 -26.45 5.85
N VAL A 55 -13.32 -25.59 6.87
CA VAL A 55 -12.90 -25.92 8.25
C VAL A 55 -13.69 -27.09 8.83
N ILE A 56 -15.00 -27.18 8.56
CA ILE A 56 -15.83 -28.32 9.01
C ILE A 56 -15.37 -29.62 8.34
N ALA A 57 -15.14 -29.62 7.03
CA ALA A 57 -14.65 -30.79 6.30
C ALA A 57 -13.25 -31.22 6.74
N ASP A 58 -12.28 -30.30 6.78
CA ASP A 58 -10.91 -30.62 7.19
C ASP A 58 -10.85 -31.16 8.64
N THR A 59 -11.75 -30.71 9.52
CA THR A 59 -11.88 -31.23 10.90
C THR A 59 -12.53 -32.62 10.96
N ALA A 60 -13.58 -32.88 10.16
CA ALA A 60 -14.40 -34.09 10.25
C ALA A 60 -13.92 -35.25 9.37
N LEU A 61 -13.13 -34.95 8.33
CA LEU A 61 -12.73 -35.87 7.26
C LEU A 61 -11.20 -36.00 7.13
N GLY A 62 -10.46 -35.18 7.86
CA GLY A 62 -9.05 -34.90 7.61
C GLY A 62 -8.85 -33.94 6.43
N ARG A 63 -7.71 -33.25 6.44
CA ARG A 63 -7.33 -32.30 5.39
C ARG A 63 -7.03 -33.02 4.06
N ASP A 64 -7.38 -32.38 2.95
CA ASP A 64 -7.17 -32.93 1.61
C ASP A 64 -5.74 -32.70 1.09
N HIS A 65 -4.86 -33.67 1.34
CA HIS A 65 -3.43 -33.62 0.99
C HIS A 65 -3.07 -34.15 -0.41
N LYS A 66 -4.04 -34.64 -1.19
CA LYS A 66 -3.80 -35.34 -2.48
C LYS A 66 -3.10 -34.47 -3.54
N SER A 67 -3.12 -33.15 -3.34
CA SER A 67 -2.57 -32.14 -4.23
C SER A 67 -1.33 -31.43 -3.66
N ASP A 68 -0.80 -31.83 -2.50
CA ASP A 68 0.38 -31.20 -1.88
C ASP A 68 1.59 -31.24 -2.81
N VAL A 69 2.06 -32.44 -3.14
CA VAL A 69 3.18 -32.67 -4.05
C VAL A 69 2.81 -33.73 -5.06
N ILE A 70 2.92 -33.41 -6.34
CA ILE A 70 2.74 -34.32 -7.46
C ILE A 70 4.10 -34.53 -8.11
N LEU A 71 4.65 -35.74 -7.96
CA LEU A 71 5.85 -36.16 -8.69
C LEU A 71 5.41 -36.72 -10.05
N LEU A 72 5.48 -35.89 -11.10
CA LEU A 72 5.23 -36.29 -12.47
C LEU A 72 6.47 -36.99 -13.06
N ILE A 73 6.26 -38.16 -13.65
CA ILE A 73 7.30 -39.07 -14.13
C ILE A 73 7.06 -39.37 -15.61
N THR A 74 8.06 -39.11 -16.45
CA THR A 74 8.06 -39.45 -17.88
C THR A 74 9.31 -40.27 -18.22
N PRO A 75 9.18 -41.58 -18.49
CA PRO A 75 10.30 -42.45 -18.89
C PRO A 75 10.95 -42.02 -20.22
N PRO A 76 12.19 -42.45 -20.49
CA PRO A 76 12.85 -42.21 -21.77
C PRO A 76 12.11 -42.89 -22.93
N ALA A 77 12.18 -42.29 -24.12
CA ALA A 77 11.46 -42.75 -25.31
C ALA A 77 11.72 -44.23 -25.64
N GLY A 78 10.67 -45.06 -25.59
CA GLY A 78 10.72 -46.51 -25.79
C GLY A 78 10.51 -47.31 -24.51
N THR A 79 10.71 -46.71 -23.34
CA THR A 79 10.30 -47.26 -22.03
C THR A 79 8.87 -46.80 -21.71
N LYS A 80 8.18 -47.53 -20.84
CA LYS A 80 6.85 -47.20 -20.34
C LYS A 80 6.82 -47.25 -18.80
N VAL A 81 5.78 -46.64 -18.22
CA VAL A 81 5.55 -46.69 -16.76
C VAL A 81 5.13 -48.07 -16.27
N ASP A 82 4.60 -48.95 -17.13
CA ASP A 82 4.19 -50.32 -16.81
C ASP A 82 5.32 -51.37 -17.01
N ASP A 83 6.56 -50.93 -17.28
CA ASP A 83 7.72 -51.82 -17.29
C ASP A 83 8.08 -52.24 -15.83
N PRO A 84 8.17 -53.54 -15.50
CA PRO A 84 8.47 -53.98 -14.13
C PRO A 84 9.83 -53.53 -13.58
N ALA A 85 10.85 -53.38 -14.45
CA ALA A 85 12.18 -52.93 -14.04
C ALA A 85 12.22 -51.41 -13.84
N PHE A 86 11.39 -50.65 -14.58
CA PHE A 86 11.16 -49.23 -14.33
C PHE A 86 10.36 -49.01 -13.03
N SER A 87 9.28 -49.78 -12.85
CA SER A 87 8.38 -49.69 -11.70
C SER A 87 9.12 -49.95 -10.39
N ALA A 88 9.87 -51.06 -10.30
CA ALA A 88 10.64 -51.41 -9.11
C ALA A 88 11.76 -50.40 -8.78
N LYS A 89 12.32 -49.70 -9.78
CA LYS A 89 13.26 -48.59 -9.55
C LYS A 89 12.57 -47.32 -9.06
N THR A 90 11.32 -47.09 -9.48
CA THR A 90 10.51 -45.94 -9.08
C THR A 90 9.94 -46.11 -7.67
N GLU A 91 9.50 -47.31 -7.31
CA GLU A 91 9.04 -47.69 -5.97
C GLU A 91 10.13 -47.45 -4.90
N ASN A 92 11.40 -47.74 -5.21
CA ASN A 92 12.55 -47.41 -4.34
C ASN A 92 12.65 -45.90 -4.02
N ILE A 93 12.22 -45.01 -4.92
CA ILE A 93 12.24 -43.56 -4.70
C ILE A 93 11.27 -43.19 -3.57
N VAL A 94 10.09 -43.85 -3.52
CA VAL A 94 9.09 -43.66 -2.47
C VAL A 94 9.57 -44.25 -1.15
N ASP A 95 10.16 -45.45 -1.18
CA ASP A 95 10.69 -46.10 0.02
C ASP A 95 11.86 -45.32 0.67
N ASP A 96 12.83 -44.87 -0.12
CA ASP A 96 13.93 -44.06 0.42
C ASP A 96 13.47 -42.65 0.84
N LEU A 97 12.44 -42.05 0.21
CA LEU A 97 11.85 -40.79 0.68
C LEU A 97 11.20 -40.94 2.06
N VAL A 98 10.36 -41.97 2.25
CA VAL A 98 9.71 -42.25 3.55
C VAL A 98 10.73 -42.64 4.62
N LYS A 99 11.83 -43.28 4.24
CA LYS A 99 12.90 -43.72 5.14
C LYS A 99 13.88 -42.61 5.52
N GLU A 100 14.12 -41.62 4.65
CA GLU A 100 14.92 -40.43 4.96
C GLU A 100 14.10 -39.35 5.71
N HIS A 101 12.78 -39.29 5.49
CA HIS A 101 11.89 -38.27 6.05
C HIS A 101 10.59 -38.81 6.71
N PRO A 102 10.66 -39.80 7.63
CA PRO A 102 9.47 -40.41 8.23
C PRO A 102 8.62 -39.42 9.05
N ASP A 103 9.24 -38.39 9.63
CA ASP A 103 8.53 -37.34 10.38
C ASP A 103 7.73 -36.38 9.47
N ILE A 104 7.80 -36.53 8.13
CA ILE A 104 7.17 -35.65 7.14
C ILE A 104 6.26 -36.43 6.17
N VAL A 105 6.67 -37.62 5.74
CA VAL A 105 5.94 -38.47 4.79
C VAL A 105 5.78 -39.91 5.31
N SER A 106 4.65 -40.53 4.99
CA SER A 106 4.33 -41.93 5.30
C SER A 106 3.70 -42.57 4.06
N ARG A 107 3.84 -43.89 3.86
CA ARG A 107 3.02 -44.62 2.87
C ARG A 107 1.54 -44.58 3.24
N GLU A 108 1.21 -44.86 4.50
CA GLU A 108 -0.16 -44.93 5.02
C GLU A 108 -0.65 -43.58 5.58
N SER A 109 -1.95 -43.31 5.43
CA SER A 109 -2.63 -42.15 6.03
C SER A 109 -3.02 -42.46 7.49
N GLY A 110 -2.46 -41.73 8.45
CA GLY A 110 -2.62 -41.97 9.88
C GLY A 110 -1.61 -41.18 10.72
N ASP A 111 -1.85 -41.07 12.03
CA ASP A 111 -0.95 -40.44 13.03
C ASP A 111 -0.42 -39.03 12.66
N GLY A 112 -1.20 -38.24 11.91
CA GLY A 112 -0.81 -36.90 11.43
C GLY A 112 -0.17 -36.86 10.04
N HIS A 113 -0.02 -38.02 9.37
CA HIS A 113 0.47 -38.14 8.01
C HIS A 113 -0.66 -38.40 7.01
N ALA A 114 -0.50 -37.82 5.82
CA ALA A 114 -1.44 -37.87 4.72
C ALA A 114 -1.45 -39.18 3.90
N GLY A 115 -0.38 -39.98 4.00
CA GLY A 115 -0.10 -41.09 3.10
C GLY A 115 0.51 -40.66 1.75
N ILE A 116 0.99 -41.64 0.99
CA ILE A 116 1.46 -41.48 -0.40
C ILE A 116 0.60 -42.37 -1.30
N ILE A 117 -0.01 -41.78 -2.32
CA ILE A 117 -0.72 -42.54 -3.35
C ILE A 117 0.27 -42.88 -4.46
N ASP A 118 0.84 -44.07 -4.37
CA ASP A 118 1.77 -44.63 -5.35
C ASP A 118 1.07 -45.65 -6.28
N PRO A 119 1.10 -45.49 -7.62
CA PRO A 119 0.64 -46.50 -8.56
C PRO A 119 1.69 -47.58 -8.91
N PHE A 120 2.97 -47.39 -8.55
CA PHE A 120 4.06 -48.34 -8.80
C PHE A 120 4.20 -49.42 -7.71
N GLU A 121 3.62 -49.17 -6.54
CA GLU A 121 3.49 -50.10 -5.41
C GLU A 121 2.91 -51.48 -5.83
N LYS A 122 3.55 -52.55 -5.36
CA LYS A 122 3.09 -53.92 -5.60
C LYS A 122 1.82 -54.25 -4.80
N ALA A 123 0.79 -54.70 -5.51
CA ALA A 123 -0.49 -55.07 -4.93
C ALA A 123 -0.53 -56.54 -4.48
N ASP A 124 -1.12 -56.78 -3.29
CA ASP A 124 -1.50 -58.13 -2.85
C ASP A 124 -2.69 -58.68 -3.64
N ALA A 125 -2.70 -60.00 -3.82
CA ALA A 125 -3.67 -60.69 -4.68
C ALA A 125 -5.11 -60.58 -4.16
N GLY A 126 -6.07 -60.36 -5.08
CA GLY A 126 -7.49 -60.20 -4.77
C GLY A 126 -7.90 -58.72 -4.72
N ALA A 127 -8.52 -58.28 -3.63
CA ALA A 127 -9.06 -56.93 -3.52
C ALA A 127 -7.99 -55.81 -3.66
N GLY A 128 -6.78 -56.04 -3.15
CA GLY A 128 -5.65 -55.13 -3.31
C GLY A 128 -5.28 -54.92 -4.78
N GLN A 129 -5.29 -56.00 -5.58
CA GLN A 129 -5.03 -55.94 -7.01
C GLN A 129 -6.08 -55.08 -7.74
N THR A 130 -7.37 -55.23 -7.45
CA THR A 130 -8.43 -54.38 -8.06
C THR A 130 -8.27 -52.92 -7.66
N ALA A 131 -7.94 -52.63 -6.39
CA ALA A 131 -7.66 -51.26 -5.95
C ALA A 131 -6.43 -50.65 -6.67
N ALA A 132 -5.37 -51.44 -6.88
CA ALA A 132 -4.19 -51.00 -7.61
C ALA A 132 -4.45 -50.80 -9.12
N GLU A 133 -5.25 -51.66 -9.75
CA GLU A 133 -5.69 -51.47 -11.14
C GLU A 133 -6.49 -50.17 -11.29
N ILE A 134 -7.31 -49.80 -10.30
CA ILE A 134 -8.00 -48.50 -10.24
C ILE A 134 -6.99 -47.35 -10.07
N LYS A 135 -6.04 -47.42 -9.11
CA LYS A 135 -4.95 -46.42 -8.97
C LYS A 135 -4.23 -46.21 -10.31
N GLN A 136 -3.77 -47.29 -10.94
CA GLN A 136 -3.04 -47.29 -12.22
C GLN A 136 -3.88 -46.88 -13.43
N SER A 137 -5.21 -46.91 -13.35
CA SER A 137 -6.10 -46.39 -14.42
C SER A 137 -6.24 -44.87 -14.39
N ARG A 138 -6.08 -44.23 -13.22
CA ARG A 138 -6.13 -42.77 -13.03
C ARG A 138 -4.75 -42.13 -13.11
N MET A 139 -3.74 -42.77 -12.52
CA MET A 139 -2.43 -42.17 -12.29
C MET A 139 -1.39 -42.44 -13.39
N TRP A 140 -1.71 -43.30 -14.38
CA TRP A 140 -0.88 -43.52 -15.58
C TRP A 140 -1.70 -43.22 -16.83
N THR A 141 -1.10 -42.54 -17.82
CA THR A 141 -1.79 -42.24 -19.09
C THR A 141 -2.18 -43.53 -19.84
N ALA A 142 -3.23 -43.45 -20.66
CA ALA A 142 -3.73 -44.60 -21.43
C ALA A 142 -2.70 -45.18 -22.42
N ASP A 143 -1.69 -44.40 -22.83
CA ASP A 143 -0.56 -44.86 -23.65
C ASP A 143 0.66 -45.33 -22.83
N ARG A 144 0.59 -45.24 -21.50
CA ARG A 144 1.61 -45.60 -20.51
C ARG A 144 2.96 -44.86 -20.67
N LYS A 145 2.92 -43.63 -21.20
CA LYS A 145 4.12 -42.76 -21.33
C LYS A 145 4.32 -41.79 -20.17
N HIS A 146 3.29 -41.48 -19.39
CA HIS A 146 3.38 -40.60 -18.23
C HIS A 146 2.69 -41.25 -17.04
N GLY A 147 3.23 -41.03 -15.85
CA GLY A 147 2.64 -41.43 -14.58
C GLY A 147 2.94 -40.39 -13.52
N PHE A 148 2.16 -40.37 -12.44
CA PHE A 148 2.47 -39.52 -11.28
C PHE A 148 2.35 -40.28 -9.96
N VAL A 149 3.06 -39.79 -8.95
CA VAL A 149 2.88 -40.16 -7.54
C VAL A 149 2.31 -38.93 -6.82
N SER A 150 1.30 -39.11 -5.99
CA SER A 150 0.79 -38.06 -5.10
C SER A 150 1.38 -38.27 -3.71
N ILE A 151 2.11 -37.27 -3.22
CA ILE A 151 2.86 -37.31 -1.97
C ILE A 151 2.22 -36.26 -1.05
N GLY A 152 1.43 -36.71 -0.09
CA GLY A 152 0.89 -35.85 0.95
C GLY A 152 1.94 -35.52 2.01
N VAL A 153 1.96 -34.28 2.49
CA VAL A 153 3.01 -33.77 3.39
C VAL A 153 2.40 -33.43 4.74
N ALA A 154 2.97 -33.96 5.82
CA ALA A 154 2.44 -33.77 7.18
C ALA A 154 2.42 -32.30 7.62
N GLY A 155 1.37 -31.91 8.34
CA GLY A 155 1.20 -30.59 8.93
C GLY A 155 -0.26 -30.13 8.97
N ASP A 156 -0.65 -29.44 10.04
CA ASP A 156 -2.03 -28.99 10.27
C ASP A 156 -2.40 -27.70 9.50
N ASP A 157 -1.40 -26.97 8.97
CA ASP A 157 -1.59 -25.67 8.31
C ASP A 157 -0.66 -25.48 7.09
N ASP A 158 -1.08 -24.61 6.17
CA ASP A 158 -0.38 -24.27 4.92
C ASP A 158 1.11 -23.95 5.10
N THR A 159 1.48 -23.32 6.22
CA THR A 159 2.85 -22.86 6.51
C THR A 159 3.71 -24.00 7.04
N THR A 160 3.17 -24.85 7.92
CA THR A 160 3.86 -26.07 8.37
C THR A 160 4.08 -27.03 7.21
N ILE A 161 3.04 -27.29 6.41
CA ILE A 161 3.13 -28.18 5.23
C ILE A 161 4.18 -27.63 4.23
N LEU A 162 4.18 -26.33 3.94
CA LEU A 162 5.17 -25.75 3.02
C LEU A 162 6.61 -25.82 3.56
N ASN A 163 6.82 -25.62 4.86
CA ASN A 163 8.15 -25.73 5.48
C ASN A 163 8.66 -27.18 5.49
N ASN A 164 7.76 -28.14 5.69
CA ASN A 164 8.05 -29.57 5.58
C ASN A 164 8.36 -29.95 4.12
N TYR A 165 7.60 -29.43 3.14
CA TYR A 165 7.94 -29.56 1.72
C TYR A 165 9.34 -28.99 1.40
N LYS A 166 9.66 -27.76 1.82
CA LYS A 166 10.99 -27.16 1.63
C LYS A 166 12.13 -27.98 2.25
N THR A 167 11.83 -28.83 3.23
CA THR A 167 12.80 -29.74 3.86
C THR A 167 13.05 -31.00 3.01
N ILE A 168 12.03 -31.49 2.28
CA ILE A 168 12.15 -32.66 1.38
C ILE A 168 12.42 -32.29 -0.08
N GLU A 169 12.23 -31.03 -0.52
CA GLU A 169 12.49 -30.57 -1.89
C GLU A 169 13.88 -31.00 -2.44
N PRO A 170 15.00 -30.93 -1.67
CA PRO A 170 16.31 -31.39 -2.14
C PRO A 170 16.44 -32.92 -2.33
N PHE A 171 15.50 -33.74 -1.85
CA PHE A 171 15.50 -35.17 -2.13
C PHE A 171 15.29 -35.45 -3.62
N PHE A 172 14.45 -34.65 -4.28
CA PHE A 172 14.08 -34.82 -5.69
C PHE A 172 15.17 -34.36 -6.67
N ASP A 173 16.24 -33.72 -6.19
CA ASP A 173 17.40 -33.37 -7.01
C ASP A 173 18.16 -34.64 -7.46
N GLY A 174 18.32 -34.78 -8.78
CA GLY A 174 19.14 -35.82 -9.40
C GLY A 174 18.55 -37.24 -9.40
N LEU A 175 17.25 -37.44 -9.17
CA LEU A 175 16.60 -38.76 -9.11
C LEU A 175 16.97 -39.70 -10.29
N ALA A 176 16.99 -39.17 -11.52
CA ALA A 176 17.31 -39.94 -12.71
C ALA A 176 18.73 -40.55 -12.69
N GLU A 177 19.69 -39.89 -12.02
CA GLU A 177 21.04 -40.40 -11.82
C GLU A 177 21.12 -41.28 -10.57
N ARG A 178 20.47 -40.88 -9.47
CA ARG A 178 20.50 -41.57 -8.16
C ARG A 178 19.94 -43.00 -8.22
N TYR A 179 18.90 -43.22 -9.03
CA TYR A 179 18.19 -44.51 -9.14
C TYR A 179 18.45 -45.27 -10.45
N ASP A 180 19.47 -44.87 -11.22
CA ASP A 180 19.82 -45.47 -12.53
C ASP A 180 18.61 -45.49 -13.51
N LEU A 181 17.99 -44.32 -13.69
CA LEU A 181 16.85 -44.10 -14.59
C LEU A 181 17.20 -43.07 -15.69
N PRO A 182 18.24 -43.34 -16.51
CA PRO A 182 18.80 -42.36 -17.45
C PRO A 182 17.79 -41.91 -18.50
N GLY A 183 17.63 -40.59 -18.62
CA GLY A 183 16.70 -39.98 -19.58
C GLY A 183 15.24 -39.91 -19.11
N THR A 184 14.92 -40.36 -17.89
CA THR A 184 13.63 -40.10 -17.24
C THR A 184 13.54 -38.63 -16.82
N LYS A 185 12.44 -37.96 -17.19
CA LYS A 185 12.12 -36.61 -16.72
C LYS A 185 11.25 -36.73 -15.46
N PHE A 186 11.76 -36.23 -14.34
CA PHE A 186 11.01 -36.02 -13.11
C PHE A 186 10.63 -34.54 -13.00
N GLN A 187 9.43 -34.26 -12.51
CA GLN A 187 8.84 -32.92 -12.41
C GLN A 187 8.02 -32.79 -11.12
N LEU A 188 8.12 -31.65 -10.43
CA LEU A 188 7.35 -31.35 -9.22
C LEU A 188 6.24 -30.36 -9.52
N ALA A 189 5.01 -30.82 -9.38
CA ALA A 189 3.75 -30.07 -9.51
C ALA A 189 2.94 -30.16 -8.21
N GLY A 190 1.75 -29.57 -8.16
CA GLY A 190 0.93 -29.49 -6.95
C GLY A 190 1.14 -28.20 -6.15
N LEU A 191 0.43 -28.08 -5.04
CA LEU A 191 0.31 -26.87 -4.24
C LEU A 191 1.66 -26.43 -3.66
N GLN A 192 2.41 -27.35 -3.05
CA GLN A 192 3.62 -27.00 -2.30
C GLN A 192 4.80 -26.63 -3.22
N PRO A 193 5.08 -27.31 -4.35
CA PRO A 193 6.12 -26.85 -5.29
C PRO A 193 5.81 -25.49 -5.93
N ILE A 194 4.54 -25.18 -6.18
CA ILE A 194 4.12 -23.86 -6.69
C ILE A 194 4.25 -22.78 -5.60
N ALA A 195 3.77 -23.04 -4.38
CA ALA A 195 3.91 -22.13 -3.25
C ALA A 195 5.38 -21.90 -2.85
N ALA A 196 6.23 -22.92 -2.94
CA ALA A 196 7.66 -22.80 -2.70
C ALA A 196 8.35 -21.93 -3.76
N ALA A 197 8.01 -22.10 -5.04
CA ALA A 197 8.50 -21.24 -6.11
C ALA A 197 8.06 -19.77 -5.92
N MET A 198 6.84 -19.52 -5.46
CA MET A 198 6.39 -18.17 -5.10
C MET A 198 7.11 -17.61 -3.85
N SER A 199 7.34 -18.43 -2.82
CA SER A 199 8.12 -18.02 -1.64
C SER A 199 9.55 -17.62 -2.04
N LYS A 200 10.21 -18.46 -2.83
CA LYS A 200 11.57 -18.25 -3.33
C LYS A 200 11.67 -16.98 -4.18
N GLY A 201 10.67 -16.71 -5.03
CA GLY A 201 10.58 -15.46 -5.80
C GLY A 201 10.54 -14.20 -4.92
N MET A 202 9.85 -14.23 -3.77
CA MET A 202 9.86 -13.10 -2.81
C MET A 202 11.19 -12.95 -2.07
N GLU A 203 11.82 -14.06 -1.70
CA GLU A 203 13.12 -14.10 -1.03
C GLU A 203 14.21 -13.52 -1.97
N ASP A 204 14.13 -13.85 -3.26
CA ASP A 204 14.89 -13.24 -4.35
C ASP A 204 14.56 -11.75 -4.54
N ASP A 205 13.29 -11.34 -4.52
CA ASP A 205 12.87 -9.94 -4.71
C ASP A 205 13.48 -8.97 -3.69
N ILE A 206 13.49 -9.37 -2.42
CA ILE A 206 14.13 -8.58 -1.35
C ILE A 206 15.63 -8.47 -1.63
N SER A 207 16.27 -9.57 -2.05
CA SER A 207 17.69 -9.61 -2.41
C SER A 207 18.01 -8.74 -3.65
N ARG A 208 17.15 -8.76 -4.68
CA ARG A 208 17.21 -7.90 -5.87
C ARG A 208 17.07 -6.42 -5.47
N ALA A 209 16.16 -6.10 -4.55
CA ALA A 209 15.99 -4.73 -4.05
C ALA A 209 17.23 -4.21 -3.29
N GLU A 210 17.84 -5.00 -2.40
CA GLU A 210 19.07 -4.59 -1.71
C GLU A 210 20.25 -4.42 -2.67
N LEU A 211 20.44 -5.35 -3.61
CA LEU A 211 21.57 -5.34 -4.56
C LEU A 211 21.44 -4.25 -5.64
N ILE A 212 20.22 -3.95 -6.11
CA ILE A 212 20.01 -3.03 -7.25
C ILE A 212 19.56 -1.65 -6.78
N ALA A 213 18.55 -1.56 -5.89
CA ALA A 213 17.98 -0.26 -5.54
C ALA A 213 18.92 0.56 -4.64
N LEU A 214 19.53 -0.04 -3.60
CA LEU A 214 20.36 0.73 -2.66
C LEU A 214 21.56 1.43 -3.34
N PRO A 215 22.34 0.79 -4.24
CA PRO A 215 23.42 1.50 -4.96
C PRO A 215 22.91 2.60 -5.89
N VAL A 216 21.83 2.35 -6.65
CA VAL A 216 21.29 3.35 -7.59
C VAL A 216 20.70 4.54 -6.84
N VAL A 217 19.95 4.31 -5.75
CA VAL A 217 19.41 5.36 -4.89
C VAL A 217 20.52 6.15 -4.20
N ALA A 218 21.60 5.50 -3.74
CA ALA A 218 22.76 6.21 -3.19
C ALA A 218 23.43 7.13 -4.24
N ILE A 219 23.53 6.69 -5.50
CA ILE A 219 24.01 7.51 -6.63
C ILE A 219 23.04 8.68 -6.90
N MET A 220 21.72 8.45 -6.90
CA MET A 220 20.73 9.51 -7.09
C MET A 220 20.80 10.56 -5.98
N LEU A 221 20.85 10.14 -4.72
CA LEU A 221 20.99 11.03 -3.57
C LEU A 221 22.29 11.85 -3.63
N LEU A 222 23.38 11.28 -4.16
CA LEU A 222 24.63 12.00 -4.43
C LEU A 222 24.45 13.12 -5.47
N PHE A 223 23.68 12.89 -6.55
CA PHE A 223 23.33 13.92 -7.54
C PHE A 223 22.34 14.96 -7.01
N VAL A 224 21.39 14.57 -6.15
CA VAL A 224 20.39 15.48 -5.59
C VAL A 224 21.04 16.47 -4.63
N PHE A 225 21.83 15.98 -3.67
CA PHE A 225 22.48 16.84 -2.67
C PHE A 225 23.82 17.42 -3.09
N GLY A 226 24.55 16.75 -3.98
CA GLY A 226 25.90 17.15 -4.39
C GLY A 226 26.99 16.77 -3.39
N GLY A 227 26.75 15.85 -2.45
CA GLY A 227 27.75 15.43 -1.47
C GLY A 227 27.41 14.17 -0.69
N VAL A 228 28.44 13.37 -0.41
CA VAL A 228 28.34 12.02 0.15
C VAL A 228 27.64 12.02 1.51
N VAL A 229 28.04 12.95 2.39
CA VAL A 229 27.50 13.03 3.77
C VAL A 229 26.00 13.35 3.77
N ALA A 230 25.53 14.26 2.90
CA ALA A 230 24.11 14.55 2.76
C ALA A 230 23.32 13.36 2.16
N ALA A 231 23.93 12.63 1.21
CA ALA A 231 23.31 11.48 0.53
C ALA A 231 23.16 10.25 1.43
N VAL A 232 24.09 10.00 2.36
CA VAL A 232 24.04 8.85 3.27
C VAL A 232 22.94 9.00 4.33
N LEU A 233 22.55 10.22 4.71
CA LEU A 233 21.60 10.45 5.81
C LEU A 233 20.20 9.88 5.54
N PRO A 234 19.54 10.08 4.38
CA PRO A 234 18.27 9.42 4.09
C PRO A 234 18.36 7.89 4.06
N VAL A 235 19.40 7.32 3.44
CA VAL A 235 19.59 5.85 3.38
C VAL A 235 19.75 5.26 4.77
N PHE A 236 20.49 5.92 5.66
CA PHE A 236 20.64 5.52 7.06
C PHE A 236 19.30 5.53 7.82
N ILE A 237 18.45 6.52 7.59
CA ILE A 237 17.10 6.56 8.18
C ILE A 237 16.20 5.47 7.58
N GLY A 238 16.33 5.17 6.27
CA GLY A 238 15.67 4.04 5.62
C GLY A 238 16.03 2.70 6.26
N GLY A 239 17.32 2.40 6.39
CA GLY A 239 17.80 1.17 7.04
C GLY A 239 17.36 1.03 8.51
N LEU A 240 17.37 2.12 9.29
CA LEU A 240 16.82 2.11 10.65
C LEU A 240 15.30 1.91 10.68
N THR A 241 14.59 2.39 9.67
CA THR A 241 13.14 2.21 9.55
C THR A 241 12.80 0.74 9.26
N ILE A 242 13.50 0.10 8.31
CA ILE A 242 13.33 -1.34 8.02
C ILE A 242 13.68 -2.17 9.27
N ALA A 243 14.82 -1.91 9.91
CA ALA A 243 15.23 -2.63 11.11
C ALA A 243 14.18 -2.55 12.23
N GLY A 244 13.62 -1.36 12.47
CA GLY A 244 12.54 -1.18 13.43
C GLY A 244 11.21 -1.82 13.01
N SER A 245 10.82 -1.71 11.74
CA SER A 245 9.54 -2.26 11.26
C SER A 245 9.53 -3.78 11.24
N LEU A 246 10.63 -4.45 10.86
CA LEU A 246 10.77 -5.92 10.96
C LEU A 246 10.64 -6.39 12.42
N GLY A 247 11.27 -5.69 13.37
CA GLY A 247 11.15 -5.99 14.79
C GLY A 247 9.73 -5.79 15.34
N ILE A 248 9.02 -4.75 14.89
CA ILE A 248 7.61 -4.50 15.24
C ILE A 248 6.69 -5.56 14.61
N MET A 249 6.89 -5.90 13.33
CA MET A 249 6.16 -6.98 12.66
C MET A 249 6.35 -8.31 13.39
N LYS A 250 7.54 -8.62 13.93
CA LYS A 250 7.74 -9.87 14.69
C LYS A 250 6.98 -9.88 16.02
N VAL A 251 6.82 -8.73 16.69
CA VAL A 251 5.96 -8.63 17.87
C VAL A 251 4.48 -8.80 17.50
N LEU A 252 4.07 -8.30 16.33
CA LEU A 252 2.69 -8.47 15.83
C LEU A 252 2.41 -9.90 15.37
N ALA A 253 3.38 -10.59 14.74
CA ALA A 253 3.29 -12.01 14.36
C ALA A 253 3.09 -12.96 15.55
N GLN A 254 3.42 -12.51 16.77
CA GLN A 254 3.19 -13.24 18.02
C GLN A 254 1.80 -12.97 18.64
N LEU A 255 0.99 -12.12 18.01
CA LEU A 255 -0.34 -11.69 18.47
C LEU A 255 -1.44 -11.91 17.42
N THR A 256 -1.07 -11.94 16.14
CA THR A 256 -1.94 -12.11 14.96
C THR A 256 -1.13 -12.76 13.85
N GLU A 257 -1.71 -13.69 13.08
CA GLU A 257 -1.11 -14.18 11.84
C GLU A 257 -0.74 -13.02 10.91
N LEU A 258 0.51 -13.01 10.43
CA LEU A 258 0.98 -12.08 9.41
C LEU A 258 1.36 -12.83 8.14
N ASN A 259 0.76 -12.48 7.00
CA ASN A 259 1.09 -13.08 5.72
C ASN A 259 2.49 -12.67 5.23
N ILE A 260 3.23 -13.61 4.64
CA ILE A 260 4.62 -13.42 4.19
C ILE A 260 4.82 -12.28 3.18
N PHE A 261 3.90 -12.05 2.25
CA PHE A 261 4.00 -10.97 1.26
C PHE A 261 3.98 -9.57 1.91
N ALA A 262 3.49 -9.45 3.15
CA ALA A 262 3.55 -8.19 3.88
C ALA A 262 4.99 -7.71 4.08
N GLN A 263 5.97 -8.60 4.29
CA GLN A 263 7.36 -8.19 4.47
C GLN A 263 7.91 -7.46 3.23
N SER A 264 7.64 -7.99 2.03
CA SER A 264 8.09 -7.40 0.76
C SER A 264 7.43 -6.04 0.49
N VAL A 265 6.12 -5.93 0.69
CA VAL A 265 5.39 -4.67 0.49
C VAL A 265 5.79 -3.61 1.53
N VAL A 266 6.00 -4.01 2.79
CA VAL A 266 6.44 -3.10 3.86
C VAL A 266 7.87 -2.62 3.65
N THR A 267 8.75 -3.46 3.11
CA THR A 267 10.11 -3.07 2.73
C THR A 267 10.10 -2.07 1.57
N LEU A 268 9.33 -2.35 0.51
CA LEU A 268 9.12 -1.45 -0.64
C LEU A 268 8.63 -0.06 -0.21
N ILE A 269 7.52 0.00 0.52
CA ILE A 269 6.89 1.25 0.98
C ILE A 269 7.78 1.96 2.00
N GLY A 270 8.28 1.21 2.99
CA GLY A 270 9.02 1.72 4.13
C GLY A 270 10.36 2.36 3.77
N LEU A 271 11.15 1.70 2.92
CA LEU A 271 12.44 2.21 2.45
C LEU A 271 12.27 3.53 1.70
N GLY A 272 11.31 3.56 0.76
CA GLY A 272 11.03 4.71 -0.08
C GLY A 272 10.59 5.93 0.71
N ILE A 273 9.52 5.79 1.51
CA ILE A 273 8.98 6.90 2.32
C ILE A 273 9.99 7.40 3.36
N ALA A 274 10.78 6.52 3.98
CA ALA A 274 11.82 6.94 4.92
C ALA A 274 12.96 7.73 4.25
N ILE A 275 13.33 7.37 3.02
CA ILE A 275 14.29 8.13 2.23
C ILE A 275 13.70 9.48 1.78
N ASP A 276 12.43 9.54 1.37
CA ASP A 276 11.77 10.79 0.97
C ASP A 276 11.60 11.76 2.15
N TYR A 277 11.17 11.28 3.32
CA TYR A 277 11.15 12.09 4.55
C TYR A 277 12.56 12.56 4.94
N GLY A 278 13.56 11.68 4.79
CA GLY A 278 14.96 12.07 4.92
C GLY A 278 15.36 13.17 3.93
N LEU A 279 14.88 13.09 2.69
CA LEU A 279 15.17 14.03 1.61
C LEU A 279 14.68 15.44 1.94
N PHE A 280 13.41 15.56 2.35
CA PHE A 280 12.79 16.84 2.70
C PHE A 280 13.45 17.50 3.92
N ILE A 281 13.73 16.73 4.98
CA ILE A 281 14.39 17.24 6.20
C ILE A 281 15.82 17.69 5.91
N VAL A 282 16.61 16.93 5.14
CA VAL A 282 17.98 17.32 4.77
C VAL A 282 17.96 18.54 3.84
N SER A 283 17.03 18.63 2.88
CA SER A 283 16.88 19.80 2.01
C SER A 283 16.57 21.06 2.82
N ARG A 284 15.53 21.02 3.67
CA ARG A 284 15.14 22.20 4.45
C ARG A 284 16.23 22.62 5.45
N PHE A 285 16.96 21.68 6.05
CA PHE A 285 18.11 22.05 6.88
C PHE A 285 19.20 22.79 6.09
N ARG A 286 19.46 22.40 4.85
CA ARG A 286 20.44 23.09 3.99
C ARG A 286 19.93 24.45 3.49
N GLU A 287 18.62 24.60 3.22
CA GLU A 287 17.98 25.90 2.97
C GLU A 287 18.22 26.87 4.15
N GLU A 288 17.82 26.49 5.37
CA GLU A 288 17.95 27.32 6.57
C GLU A 288 19.44 27.61 6.91
N MET A 289 20.35 26.65 6.64
CA MET A 289 21.79 26.86 6.82
C MET A 289 22.42 27.78 5.76
N ALA A 290 21.81 27.92 4.57
CA ALA A 290 22.20 28.85 3.53
C ALA A 290 21.60 30.26 3.76
N GLU A 291 20.39 30.37 4.31
CA GLU A 291 19.76 31.64 4.73
C GLU A 291 20.43 32.29 5.96
N GLY A 292 21.54 31.73 6.45
CA GLY A 292 22.41 32.37 7.45
C GLY A 292 22.09 32.04 8.91
N TYR A 293 21.10 31.19 9.19
CA TYR A 293 20.74 30.83 10.57
C TYR A 293 21.83 30.03 11.30
N THR A 294 21.87 30.15 12.63
CA THR A 294 22.70 29.28 13.49
C THR A 294 22.21 27.82 13.44
N VAL A 295 23.09 26.84 13.71
CA VAL A 295 22.72 25.40 13.64
C VAL A 295 21.52 25.07 14.54
N LYS A 296 21.44 25.68 15.73
CA LYS A 296 20.29 25.54 16.65
C LYS A 296 19.00 26.05 16.03
N ALA A 297 19.03 27.23 15.42
CA ALA A 297 17.87 27.83 14.76
C ALA A 297 17.46 27.03 13.51
N ALA A 298 18.42 26.63 12.67
CA ALA A 298 18.16 25.81 11.48
C ALA A 298 17.50 24.47 11.81
N VAL A 299 17.98 23.74 12.83
CA VAL A 299 17.33 22.50 13.31
C VAL A 299 15.92 22.77 13.83
N ARG A 300 15.71 23.82 14.65
CA ARG A 300 14.38 24.19 15.16
C ARG A 300 13.41 24.53 14.02
N ARG A 301 13.82 25.37 13.07
CA ARG A 301 13.00 25.83 11.95
C ARG A 301 12.68 24.69 10.98
N THR A 302 13.64 23.81 10.70
CA THR A 302 13.43 22.58 9.90
C THR A 302 12.37 21.66 10.51
N VAL A 303 12.41 21.43 11.84
CA VAL A 303 11.38 20.61 12.51
C VAL A 303 10.03 21.33 12.58
N MET A 304 10.00 22.66 12.63
CA MET A 304 8.76 23.45 12.59
C MET A 304 8.06 23.50 11.23
N THR A 305 8.80 23.43 10.11
CA THR A 305 8.20 23.38 8.76
C THR A 305 8.21 21.96 8.21
N ALA A 306 9.33 21.51 7.63
CA ALA A 306 9.43 20.19 7.00
C ALA A 306 9.08 19.03 7.95
N GLY A 307 9.46 19.13 9.23
CA GLY A 307 9.08 18.14 10.25
C GLY A 307 7.59 18.11 10.58
N GLN A 308 6.90 19.25 10.49
CA GLN A 308 5.44 19.31 10.59
C GLN A 308 4.79 18.71 9.33
N THR A 309 5.27 19.07 8.14
CA THR A 309 4.75 18.53 6.85
C THR A 309 4.89 17.01 6.78
N VAL A 310 6.05 16.45 7.17
CA VAL A 310 6.31 14.99 7.23
C VAL A 310 5.34 14.28 8.19
N VAL A 311 5.05 14.84 9.36
CA VAL A 311 4.12 14.20 10.31
C VAL A 311 2.67 14.24 9.80
N PHE A 312 2.24 15.32 9.14
CA PHE A 312 0.93 15.38 8.49
C PHE A 312 0.80 14.37 7.34
N SER A 313 1.82 14.32 6.47
CA SER A 313 1.99 13.32 5.43
C SER A 313 1.84 11.89 5.97
N ALA A 314 2.68 11.52 6.94
CA ALA A 314 2.68 10.20 7.53
C ALA A 314 1.34 9.84 8.20
N THR A 315 0.69 10.81 8.86
CA THR A 315 -0.65 10.62 9.45
C THR A 315 -1.70 10.31 8.38
N ILE A 316 -1.63 10.97 7.21
CA ILE A 316 -2.55 10.74 6.10
C ILE A 316 -2.28 9.39 5.40
N ILE A 317 -1.03 9.01 5.20
CA ILE A 317 -0.67 7.68 4.66
C ILE A 317 -1.10 6.58 5.64
N VAL A 318 -0.85 6.75 6.95
CA VAL A 318 -1.32 5.83 8.00
C VAL A 318 -2.84 5.71 7.99
N ALA A 319 -3.58 6.81 7.81
CA ALA A 319 -5.04 6.76 7.72
C ALA A 319 -5.53 6.03 6.44
N ALA A 320 -4.85 6.24 5.31
CA ALA A 320 -5.16 5.55 4.06
C ALA A 320 -4.90 4.04 4.15
N LEU A 321 -3.76 3.64 4.72
CA LEU A 321 -3.42 2.23 4.97
C LEU A 321 -4.35 1.60 6.02
N ALA A 322 -4.79 2.35 7.03
CA ALA A 322 -5.74 1.85 8.04
C ALA A 322 -7.11 1.51 7.46
N CYS A 323 -7.49 2.07 6.30
CA CYS A 323 -8.72 1.69 5.60
C CYS A 323 -8.69 0.23 5.09
N LEU A 324 -7.50 -0.37 4.91
CA LEU A 324 -7.35 -1.78 4.57
C LEU A 324 -7.74 -2.73 5.72
N LEU A 325 -7.75 -2.26 6.97
CA LEU A 325 -8.16 -3.05 8.13
C LEU A 325 -9.65 -3.40 8.15
N MET A 326 -10.44 -2.74 7.30
CA MET A 326 -11.87 -2.98 7.14
C MET A 326 -12.18 -4.27 6.36
N PHE A 327 -11.21 -4.80 5.61
CA PHE A 327 -11.38 -6.02 4.81
C PHE A 327 -11.04 -7.26 5.63
N PRO A 328 -11.74 -8.39 5.42
CA PRO A 328 -11.58 -9.58 6.25
C PRO A 328 -10.23 -10.30 6.06
N GLN A 329 -9.66 -10.27 4.85
CA GLN A 329 -8.43 -10.97 4.47
C GLN A 329 -7.24 -10.61 5.37
N ALA A 330 -6.59 -11.62 5.97
CA ALA A 330 -5.45 -11.39 6.85
C ALA A 330 -4.23 -10.80 6.10
N PHE A 331 -4.07 -11.08 4.79
CA PHE A 331 -3.07 -10.42 3.94
C PHE A 331 -3.18 -8.89 3.99
N LEU A 332 -4.38 -8.33 3.78
CA LEU A 332 -4.60 -6.88 3.78
C LEU A 332 -4.34 -6.27 5.16
N LYS A 333 -4.77 -6.94 6.22
CA LYS A 333 -4.47 -6.56 7.61
C LYS A 333 -2.97 -6.57 7.90
N SER A 334 -2.26 -7.60 7.45
CA SER A 334 -0.81 -7.78 7.65
C SER A 334 -0.01 -6.65 7.01
N VAL A 335 -0.32 -6.34 5.74
CA VAL A 335 0.31 -5.24 5.00
C VAL A 335 -0.01 -3.90 5.67
N ALA A 336 -1.27 -3.69 6.10
CA ALA A 336 -1.68 -2.48 6.79
C ALA A 336 -0.90 -2.28 8.10
N TYR A 337 -0.83 -3.28 8.98
CA TYR A 337 -0.11 -3.18 10.25
C TYR A 337 1.38 -2.87 10.06
N GLY A 338 2.06 -3.63 9.19
CA GLY A 338 3.49 -3.42 8.92
C GLY A 338 3.78 -2.09 8.23
N ALA A 339 2.94 -1.65 7.30
CA ALA A 339 3.14 -0.39 6.58
C ALA A 339 2.83 0.82 7.47
N ILE A 340 1.80 0.74 8.32
CA ILE A 340 1.52 1.75 9.37
C ILE A 340 2.71 1.84 10.34
N ALA A 341 3.24 0.71 10.81
CA ALA A 341 4.42 0.68 11.67
C ALA A 341 5.64 1.32 10.99
N SER A 342 5.89 0.98 9.73
CA SER A 342 7.04 1.50 8.98
C SER A 342 6.93 2.99 8.65
N VAL A 343 5.76 3.48 8.23
CA VAL A 343 5.52 4.90 7.91
C VAL A 343 5.52 5.76 9.18
N GLY A 344 4.86 5.29 10.24
CA GLY A 344 4.89 5.96 11.55
C GLY A 344 6.32 6.05 12.10
N LEU A 345 7.10 4.98 11.98
CA LEU A 345 8.50 4.96 12.38
C LEU A 345 9.39 5.88 11.52
N ALA A 346 9.20 5.91 10.19
CA ALA A 346 9.88 6.82 9.29
C ALA A 346 9.66 8.29 9.71
N ALA A 347 8.43 8.67 10.05
CA ALA A 347 8.09 9.99 10.55
C ALA A 347 8.76 10.30 11.90
N ILE A 348 8.77 9.34 12.84
CA ILE A 348 9.45 9.49 14.13
C ILE A 348 10.95 9.68 13.95
N LEU A 349 11.63 8.83 13.16
CA LEU A 349 13.08 8.86 12.96
C LEU A 349 13.54 10.13 12.21
N SER A 350 12.76 10.57 11.21
CA SER A 350 13.06 11.78 10.42
C SER A 350 12.88 13.10 11.21
N ILE A 351 12.08 13.13 12.28
CA ILE A 351 11.99 14.30 13.19
C ILE A 351 12.84 14.17 14.48
N THR A 352 13.42 13.00 14.77
CA THR A 352 14.22 12.77 16.00
C THR A 352 15.68 12.45 15.73
N VAL A 353 15.99 11.30 15.12
CA VAL A 353 17.35 10.84 14.82
C VAL A 353 18.00 11.73 13.78
N LEU A 354 17.30 12.02 12.67
CA LEU A 354 17.86 12.83 11.59
C LEU A 354 18.20 14.26 12.04
N PRO A 355 17.33 15.04 12.72
CA PRO A 355 17.68 16.39 13.14
C PRO A 355 18.69 16.40 14.30
N ALA A 356 18.79 15.33 15.09
CA ALA A 356 19.89 15.14 16.04
C ALA A 356 21.25 14.98 15.33
N ILE A 357 21.31 14.19 14.26
CA ILE A 357 22.53 14.03 13.46
C ILE A 357 22.90 15.36 12.79
N LEU A 358 21.93 16.05 12.17
CA LEU A 358 22.12 17.39 11.60
C LEU A 358 22.60 18.42 12.63
N ALA A 359 22.13 18.34 13.88
CA ALA A 359 22.60 19.17 15.00
C ALA A 359 24.07 18.90 15.40
N ILE A 360 24.63 17.72 15.11
CA ILE A 360 26.04 17.38 15.35
C ILE A 360 26.91 17.83 14.16
N LEU A 361 26.45 17.62 12.93
CA LEU A 361 27.22 17.98 11.73
C LEU A 361 27.26 19.49 11.48
N GLY A 362 26.13 20.18 11.61
CA GLY A 362 26.02 21.60 11.26
C GLY A 362 26.52 21.86 9.83
N ARG A 363 27.46 22.81 9.69
CA ARG A 363 28.10 23.14 8.39
C ARG A 363 28.86 21.96 7.74
N ARG A 364 29.13 20.86 8.47
CA ARG A 364 29.90 19.70 7.96
C ARG A 364 29.11 18.77 7.03
N ILE A 365 27.81 18.98 6.86
CA ILE A 365 27.01 18.23 5.89
C ILE A 365 27.54 18.38 4.44
N ASP A 366 28.16 19.53 4.14
CA ASP A 366 28.78 19.84 2.84
C ASP A 366 30.32 19.64 2.83
N ALA A 367 30.86 18.88 3.80
CA ALA A 367 32.30 18.63 3.91
C ALA A 367 32.85 17.69 2.81
N LEU A 368 32.07 16.67 2.41
CA LEU A 368 32.37 15.75 1.31
C LEU A 368 31.46 16.02 0.10
N SER A 369 31.28 17.30 -0.23
CA SER A 369 30.53 17.73 -1.42
C SER A 369 31.42 17.78 -2.67
N LEU A 370 30.91 17.28 -3.79
CA LEU A 370 31.60 17.29 -5.07
C LEU A 370 31.60 18.72 -5.67
N PRO A 371 32.76 19.29 -6.04
CA PRO A 371 32.86 20.72 -6.38
C PRO A 371 32.04 21.12 -7.62
N PHE A 372 31.81 20.20 -8.54
CA PHE A 372 30.99 20.44 -9.74
C PHE A 372 29.47 20.40 -9.48
N LEU A 373 29.01 19.76 -8.40
CA LEU A 373 27.60 19.72 -7.98
C LEU A 373 27.26 20.82 -6.93
N ARG A 374 28.25 21.62 -6.53
CA ARG A 374 28.18 22.47 -5.32
C ARG A 374 27.35 23.75 -5.43
N ARG A 375 26.68 24.01 -6.57
CA ARG A 375 25.87 25.24 -6.77
C ARG A 375 24.49 25.11 -6.14
N THR A 376 24.38 25.51 -4.88
CA THR A 376 23.11 26.00 -4.30
C THR A 376 22.66 27.22 -5.09
N LYS A 377 21.50 27.11 -5.75
CA LYS A 377 20.90 28.21 -6.53
C LYS A 377 20.19 29.21 -5.62
N THR A 378 20.16 30.49 -6.01
CA THR A 378 19.29 31.49 -5.36
C THR A 378 17.82 31.25 -5.70
N ARG A 379 16.89 31.88 -4.96
CA ARG A 379 15.44 31.81 -5.30
C ARG A 379 15.19 32.30 -6.73
N GLU A 380 15.83 33.40 -7.11
CA GLU A 380 15.80 33.99 -8.46
C GLU A 380 16.31 33.01 -9.55
N GLU A 381 17.41 32.28 -9.32
CA GLU A 381 17.93 31.26 -10.24
C GLU A 381 17.05 30.00 -10.36
N ILE A 382 16.18 29.76 -9.36
CA ILE A 382 15.19 28.66 -9.35
C ILE A 382 13.94 29.11 -10.13
N GLU A 383 13.47 30.33 -9.89
CA GLU A 383 12.36 30.97 -10.60
C GLU A 383 12.63 31.27 -12.08
N ALA A 384 13.87 31.63 -12.44
CA ALA A 384 14.32 31.73 -13.83
C ALA A 384 14.63 30.35 -14.47
N GLY A 385 14.56 29.27 -13.69
CA GLY A 385 14.88 27.91 -14.11
C GLY A 385 13.89 27.29 -15.10
N PHE A 386 14.01 25.98 -15.30
CA PHE A 386 13.00 25.22 -16.07
C PHE A 386 11.64 25.23 -15.35
N TRP A 387 11.64 24.94 -14.03
CA TRP A 387 10.42 24.84 -13.23
C TRP A 387 9.62 26.15 -13.17
N GLY A 388 10.27 27.28 -12.89
CA GLY A 388 9.58 28.58 -12.85
C GLY A 388 9.05 29.04 -14.22
N ARG A 389 9.74 28.71 -15.33
CA ARG A 389 9.24 28.97 -16.69
C ARG A 389 8.07 28.06 -17.08
N LEU A 390 8.12 26.77 -16.75
CA LEU A 390 7.02 25.84 -16.98
C LEU A 390 5.78 26.25 -16.17
N SER A 391 5.94 26.49 -14.86
CA SER A 391 4.87 26.99 -13.99
C SER A 391 4.29 28.32 -14.50
N GLY A 392 5.14 29.28 -14.90
CA GLY A 392 4.69 30.55 -15.50
C GLY A 392 3.88 30.37 -16.78
N TRP A 393 4.26 29.46 -17.68
CA TRP A 393 3.48 29.16 -18.89
C TRP A 393 2.13 28.52 -18.57
N VAL A 394 2.09 27.58 -17.62
CA VAL A 394 0.84 26.95 -17.14
C VAL A 394 -0.07 27.98 -16.48
N MET A 395 0.46 28.93 -15.68
CA MET A 395 -0.30 30.03 -15.09
C MET A 395 -0.93 30.98 -16.12
N GLN A 396 -0.34 31.09 -17.31
CA GLN A 396 -0.87 31.92 -18.41
C GLN A 396 -1.91 31.19 -19.27
N HIS A 397 -1.91 29.85 -19.28
CA HIS A 397 -2.73 29.03 -20.19
C HIS A 397 -3.52 27.91 -19.50
N PRO A 398 -4.10 28.12 -18.29
CA PRO A 398 -4.56 27.01 -17.43
C PRO A 398 -5.64 26.13 -18.07
N VAL A 399 -6.56 26.68 -18.87
CA VAL A 399 -7.56 25.86 -19.60
C VAL A 399 -6.91 25.00 -20.69
N LYS A 400 -5.96 25.57 -21.43
CA LYS A 400 -5.23 24.87 -22.51
C LYS A 400 -4.27 23.79 -21.97
N THR A 401 -3.90 23.87 -20.69
CA THR A 401 -3.14 22.82 -20.00
C THR A 401 -4.07 21.80 -19.35
N ALA A 402 -5.08 22.23 -18.59
CA ALA A 402 -5.99 21.34 -17.86
C ALA A 402 -6.81 20.44 -18.78
N ALA A 403 -7.46 20.98 -19.83
CA ALA A 403 -8.39 20.19 -20.63
C ALA A 403 -7.71 19.03 -21.39
N PRO A 404 -6.57 19.22 -22.10
CA PRO A 404 -5.83 18.09 -22.69
C PRO A 404 -5.28 17.12 -21.65
N THR A 405 -4.90 17.61 -20.46
CA THR A 405 -4.41 16.75 -19.37
C THR A 405 -5.51 15.84 -18.82
N VAL A 406 -6.71 16.38 -18.57
CA VAL A 406 -7.87 15.60 -18.12
C VAL A 406 -8.32 14.62 -19.22
N LEU A 407 -8.34 15.03 -20.49
CA LEU A 407 -8.66 14.13 -21.60
C LEU A 407 -7.65 12.98 -21.75
N LEU A 408 -6.35 13.23 -21.54
CA LEU A 408 -5.33 12.19 -21.52
C LEU A 408 -5.54 11.20 -20.36
N LEU A 409 -5.80 11.70 -19.14
CA LEU A 409 -6.04 10.86 -17.97
C LEU A 409 -7.33 10.03 -18.14
N LEU A 410 -8.40 10.61 -18.70
CA LEU A 410 -9.64 9.90 -19.03
C LEU A 410 -9.43 8.86 -20.14
N ALA A 411 -8.60 9.13 -21.15
CA ALA A 411 -8.26 8.13 -22.17
C ALA A 411 -7.48 6.95 -21.56
N LEU A 412 -6.57 7.22 -20.61
CA LEU A 412 -5.86 6.20 -19.85
C LEU A 412 -6.75 5.43 -18.86
N ILE A 413 -7.94 5.93 -18.53
CA ILE A 413 -8.94 5.22 -17.71
C ILE A 413 -9.70 4.17 -18.54
N ILE A 414 -9.85 4.33 -19.87
CA ILE A 414 -10.71 3.47 -20.70
C ILE A 414 -10.44 1.96 -20.52
N PRO A 415 -9.19 1.45 -20.49
CA PRO A 415 -8.94 0.01 -20.34
C PRO A 415 -9.42 -0.57 -19.02
N PHE A 416 -9.58 0.23 -17.95
CA PHE A 416 -10.07 -0.23 -16.65
C PHE A 416 -11.47 -0.85 -16.72
N GLY A 417 -12.27 -0.54 -17.76
CA GLY A 417 -13.53 -1.21 -18.03
C GLY A 417 -13.42 -2.70 -18.38
N ASN A 418 -12.22 -3.19 -18.73
CA ASN A 418 -11.91 -4.61 -18.97
C ASN A 418 -11.23 -5.27 -17.76
N ILE A 419 -11.39 -4.74 -16.54
CA ILE A 419 -10.77 -5.35 -15.37
C ILE A 419 -11.42 -6.71 -15.04
N GLN A 420 -10.57 -7.72 -14.84
CA GLN A 420 -10.95 -9.11 -14.55
C GLN A 420 -10.31 -9.54 -13.25
N PHE A 421 -11.02 -10.32 -12.45
CA PHE A 421 -10.57 -10.82 -11.15
C PHE A 421 -10.46 -12.34 -11.14
N GLY A 422 -9.50 -12.87 -10.38
CA GLY A 422 -9.30 -14.31 -10.23
C GLY A 422 -8.50 -14.67 -8.99
N GLY A 423 -8.30 -15.97 -8.79
CA GLY A 423 -7.43 -16.52 -7.75
C GLY A 423 -5.95 -16.45 -8.14
N MET A 424 -5.10 -16.91 -7.23
CA MET A 424 -3.70 -17.20 -7.55
C MET A 424 -3.63 -18.53 -8.31
N THR A 425 -2.75 -18.62 -9.30
CA THR A 425 -2.51 -19.85 -10.09
C THR A 425 -1.03 -19.99 -10.41
N GLU A 426 -0.60 -21.14 -10.92
CA GLU A 426 0.73 -21.38 -11.50
C GLU A 426 1.19 -20.29 -12.48
N ALA A 427 0.27 -19.66 -13.23
CA ALA A 427 0.55 -18.56 -14.16
C ALA A 427 1.06 -17.26 -13.50
N TYR A 428 1.04 -17.18 -12.16
CA TYR A 428 1.68 -16.10 -11.39
C TYR A 428 3.23 -16.24 -11.34
N LEU A 429 3.76 -17.39 -11.78
CA LEU A 429 5.19 -17.62 -12.05
C LEU A 429 5.51 -17.35 -13.54
N PRO A 430 6.78 -17.08 -13.91
CA PRO A 430 7.18 -16.93 -15.31
C PRO A 430 6.89 -18.19 -16.14
N PRO A 431 6.55 -18.07 -17.44
CA PRO A 431 6.21 -19.20 -18.30
C PRO A 431 7.36 -20.19 -18.56
N ASP A 432 8.59 -19.83 -18.22
CA ASP A 432 9.80 -20.66 -18.25
C ASP A 432 10.16 -21.29 -16.89
N ASN A 433 9.37 -21.06 -15.84
CA ASN A 433 9.59 -21.64 -14.51
C ASN A 433 9.31 -23.16 -14.49
N ALA A 434 10.25 -23.95 -13.97
CA ALA A 434 10.17 -25.42 -13.99
C ALA A 434 8.93 -26.00 -13.27
N ASN A 435 8.56 -25.45 -12.11
CA ASN A 435 7.43 -25.94 -11.30
C ASN A 435 6.09 -25.56 -11.96
N ARG A 436 6.03 -24.38 -12.59
CA ARG A 436 4.89 -23.99 -13.44
C ARG A 436 4.75 -24.92 -14.64
N VAL A 437 5.83 -25.17 -15.38
CA VAL A 437 5.82 -26.08 -16.54
C VAL A 437 5.48 -27.52 -16.12
N ALA A 438 5.84 -27.93 -14.90
CA ALA A 438 5.39 -29.19 -14.31
C ALA A 438 3.87 -29.23 -14.06
N GLN A 439 3.28 -28.16 -13.53
CA GLN A 439 1.82 -28.06 -13.38
C GLN A 439 1.10 -28.03 -14.74
N GLU A 440 1.59 -27.25 -15.70
CA GLU A 440 1.03 -27.19 -17.06
C GLU A 440 1.17 -28.52 -17.83
N ASP A 441 2.27 -29.27 -17.63
CA ASP A 441 2.40 -30.64 -18.14
C ASP A 441 1.43 -31.60 -17.42
N PHE A 442 1.29 -31.53 -16.08
CA PHE A 442 0.37 -32.38 -15.32
C PHE A 442 -1.09 -32.19 -15.74
N ASP A 443 -1.59 -30.95 -15.73
CA ASP A 443 -2.96 -30.58 -16.15
C ASP A 443 -3.30 -31.09 -17.57
N LYS A 444 -2.29 -31.13 -18.44
CA LYS A 444 -2.38 -31.57 -19.84
C LYS A 444 -2.35 -33.10 -20.00
N TYR A 445 -1.65 -33.82 -19.13
CA TYR A 445 -1.58 -35.28 -19.16
C TYR A 445 -2.70 -35.95 -18.35
N PHE A 446 -3.18 -35.30 -17.27
CA PHE A 446 -4.17 -35.81 -16.33
C PHE A 446 -5.33 -34.81 -16.11
N PRO A 447 -6.08 -34.41 -17.16
CA PRO A 447 -7.10 -33.35 -17.08
C PRO A 447 -8.29 -33.66 -16.17
N THR A 448 -8.49 -34.92 -15.76
CA THR A 448 -9.50 -35.34 -14.78
C THR A 448 -9.02 -35.27 -13.33
N GLU A 449 -7.72 -35.10 -13.09
CA GLU A 449 -7.08 -35.07 -11.77
C GLU A 449 -6.69 -33.63 -11.36
N ARG A 450 -7.37 -32.62 -11.91
CA ARG A 450 -7.16 -31.21 -11.56
C ARG A 450 -7.49 -30.94 -10.10
N THR A 451 -6.75 -30.02 -9.49
CA THR A 451 -6.69 -29.82 -8.03
C THR A 451 -7.67 -28.78 -7.49
N GLU A 452 -8.46 -28.12 -8.34
CA GLU A 452 -9.45 -27.10 -7.96
C GLU A 452 -10.91 -27.57 -8.13
N ASP A 453 -11.30 -28.59 -7.37
CA ASP A 453 -12.69 -29.04 -7.29
C ASP A 453 -13.59 -28.02 -6.53
N LEU A 454 -14.84 -27.86 -6.98
CA LEU A 454 -15.92 -27.35 -6.14
C LEU A 454 -16.34 -28.47 -5.17
N LYS A 455 -16.54 -28.12 -3.90
CA LYS A 455 -16.90 -29.06 -2.83
C LYS A 455 -18.29 -28.73 -2.28
N LEU A 456 -19.17 -29.73 -2.19
CA LEU A 456 -20.44 -29.66 -1.47
C LEU A 456 -20.24 -30.39 -0.14
N ILE A 457 -20.43 -29.69 0.97
CA ILE A 457 -20.22 -30.23 2.31
C ILE A 457 -21.57 -30.22 3.02
N VAL A 458 -22.19 -31.39 3.11
CA VAL A 458 -23.52 -31.57 3.71
C VAL A 458 -23.34 -31.99 5.17
N THR A 459 -23.98 -31.26 6.07
CA THR A 459 -23.92 -31.49 7.52
C THR A 459 -25.31 -31.75 8.08
N TYR A 460 -25.44 -32.78 8.91
CA TYR A 460 -26.72 -33.32 9.37
C TYR A 460 -26.62 -33.95 10.77
N ASP A 461 -27.74 -34.03 11.50
CA ASP A 461 -27.83 -34.86 12.71
C ASP A 461 -27.73 -36.33 12.31
N GLN A 462 -26.85 -37.11 12.94
CA GLN A 462 -26.68 -38.54 12.65
C GLN A 462 -27.98 -39.36 12.82
N ASN A 463 -28.94 -38.85 13.61
CA ASN A 463 -30.27 -39.44 13.83
C ASN A 463 -31.30 -39.04 12.74
N THR A 464 -30.89 -38.37 11.66
CA THR A 464 -31.79 -37.88 10.61
C THR A 464 -32.40 -39.02 9.79
N ASP A 465 -33.73 -39.18 9.87
CA ASP A 465 -34.50 -40.05 8.98
C ASP A 465 -34.17 -39.80 7.50
N ASP A 466 -33.85 -40.85 6.76
CA ASP A 466 -33.48 -40.82 5.33
C ASP A 466 -32.32 -39.87 4.98
N ALA A 467 -31.30 -39.73 5.84
CA ALA A 467 -30.11 -38.92 5.55
C ALA A 467 -29.51 -39.24 4.16
N ALA A 468 -29.20 -40.51 3.88
CA ALA A 468 -28.63 -40.93 2.59
C ALA A 468 -29.55 -40.61 1.38
N GLY A 469 -30.87 -40.82 1.50
CA GLY A 469 -31.83 -40.50 0.43
C GLY A 469 -32.07 -39.01 0.23
N LYS A 470 -31.81 -38.17 1.24
CA LYS A 470 -31.75 -36.70 1.12
C LYS A 470 -30.45 -36.23 0.48
N ILE A 471 -29.30 -36.77 0.90
CA ILE A 471 -27.99 -36.41 0.33
C ILE A 471 -27.93 -36.81 -1.15
N GLN A 472 -28.47 -37.97 -1.54
CA GLN A 472 -28.60 -38.34 -2.95
C GLN A 472 -29.47 -37.35 -3.74
N ARG A 473 -30.56 -36.82 -3.18
CA ARG A 473 -31.39 -35.78 -3.84
C ARG A 473 -30.61 -34.48 -4.05
N ILE A 474 -29.79 -34.06 -3.09
CA ILE A 474 -28.90 -32.90 -3.22
C ILE A 474 -27.87 -33.14 -4.34
N ALA A 475 -27.29 -34.34 -4.42
CA ALA A 475 -26.41 -34.72 -5.51
C ALA A 475 -27.13 -34.71 -6.88
N ASP A 476 -28.34 -35.26 -6.96
CA ASP A 476 -29.17 -35.30 -8.17
C ASP A 476 -29.58 -33.91 -8.65
N GLU A 477 -29.81 -32.95 -7.73
CA GLU A 477 -30.07 -31.55 -8.07
C GLU A 477 -28.80 -30.82 -8.52
N ALA A 478 -27.69 -30.98 -7.79
CA ALA A 478 -26.40 -30.43 -8.20
C ALA A 478 -25.95 -30.94 -9.59
N ASN A 479 -26.26 -32.20 -9.92
CA ASN A 479 -25.98 -32.82 -11.22
C ASN A 479 -26.87 -32.32 -12.37
N GLN A 480 -27.94 -31.56 -12.11
CA GLN A 480 -28.71 -30.87 -13.16
C GLN A 480 -28.01 -29.59 -13.66
N ILE A 481 -27.05 -29.07 -12.89
CA ILE A 481 -26.26 -27.89 -13.27
C ILE A 481 -25.16 -28.32 -14.26
N PRO A 482 -25.16 -27.83 -15.51
CA PRO A 482 -24.13 -28.21 -16.49
C PRO A 482 -22.81 -27.48 -16.22
N GLY A 483 -21.69 -28.12 -16.56
CA GLY A 483 -20.35 -27.51 -16.53
C GLY A 483 -19.29 -28.24 -15.70
N PHE A 484 -19.65 -29.33 -15.03
CA PHE A 484 -18.72 -30.12 -14.21
C PHE A 484 -17.97 -31.21 -15.01
N THR A 485 -16.77 -31.56 -14.56
CA THR A 485 -15.90 -32.61 -15.12
C THR A 485 -16.35 -34.03 -14.74
N LYS A 486 -16.96 -34.17 -13.57
CA LYS A 486 -17.58 -35.38 -13.02
C LYS A 486 -18.90 -35.03 -12.35
N GLN A 487 -19.73 -36.03 -12.09
CA GLN A 487 -20.95 -35.86 -11.30
C GLN A 487 -20.61 -35.77 -9.80
N PHE A 488 -21.38 -34.98 -9.06
CA PHE A 488 -21.43 -35.11 -7.60
C PHE A 488 -22.06 -36.47 -7.27
N SER A 489 -21.47 -37.19 -6.32
CA SER A 489 -21.99 -38.46 -5.83
C SER A 489 -21.68 -38.56 -4.34
N PRO A 490 -22.61 -39.08 -3.51
CA PRO A 490 -22.36 -39.35 -2.10
C PRO A 490 -21.65 -40.69 -1.85
N THR A 491 -21.30 -41.43 -2.91
CA THR A 491 -20.62 -42.73 -2.75
C THR A 491 -19.10 -42.59 -2.72
N ALA A 492 -18.43 -43.44 -1.94
CA ALA A 492 -16.97 -43.51 -1.90
C ALA A 492 -16.35 -43.78 -3.28
N ASP A 493 -17.02 -44.58 -4.13
CA ASP A 493 -16.62 -44.84 -5.52
C ASP A 493 -16.62 -43.56 -6.39
N GLY A 494 -17.53 -42.62 -6.11
CA GLY A 494 -17.55 -41.28 -6.71
C GLY A 494 -16.52 -40.31 -6.12
N GLY A 495 -15.78 -40.74 -5.08
CA GLY A 495 -14.82 -39.93 -4.34
C GLY A 495 -15.44 -39.10 -3.22
N ALA A 496 -16.63 -39.45 -2.72
CA ALA A 496 -17.17 -38.86 -1.50
C ALA A 496 -16.32 -39.23 -0.28
N LEU A 497 -16.33 -38.36 0.73
CA LEU A 497 -15.77 -38.62 2.06
C LEU A 497 -16.87 -38.43 3.12
N GLU A 498 -16.90 -39.30 4.12
CA GLU A 498 -17.86 -39.25 5.23
C GLU A 498 -17.14 -39.31 6.58
N GLY A 499 -17.68 -38.61 7.59
CA GLY A 499 -17.10 -38.50 8.93
C GLY A 499 -18.01 -37.71 9.88
N VAL A 500 -17.48 -37.31 11.05
CA VAL A 500 -18.26 -36.64 12.11
C VAL A 500 -17.57 -35.36 12.56
N TYR A 501 -18.35 -34.28 12.70
CA TYR A 501 -17.92 -33.01 13.27
C TYR A 501 -18.41 -32.88 14.72
N GLY A 502 -17.51 -33.08 15.68
CA GLY A 502 -17.79 -33.02 17.11
C GLY A 502 -17.32 -34.29 17.83
N ASP A 503 -17.96 -34.62 18.96
CA ASP A 503 -17.76 -35.90 19.66
C ASP A 503 -18.57 -37.01 18.94
N ASP A 504 -17.98 -38.17 18.64
CA ASP A 504 -18.55 -39.23 17.78
C ASP A 504 -20.04 -39.54 18.02
N GLU A 505 -20.46 -39.66 19.28
CA GLU A 505 -21.84 -40.03 19.68
C GLU A 505 -22.87 -38.89 19.54
N THR A 506 -22.45 -37.63 19.42
CA THR A 506 -23.35 -36.45 19.45
C THR A 506 -23.02 -35.35 18.43
N GLY A 507 -21.95 -35.52 17.65
CA GLY A 507 -21.53 -34.63 16.58
C GLY A 507 -22.42 -34.75 15.33
N LEU A 508 -22.23 -33.82 14.41
CA LEU A 508 -22.94 -33.81 13.12
C LEU A 508 -22.26 -34.79 12.17
N GLY A 509 -23.05 -35.59 11.46
CA GLY A 509 -22.57 -36.31 10.28
C GLY A 509 -22.17 -35.32 9.19
N VAL A 510 -21.05 -35.57 8.53
CA VAL A 510 -20.51 -34.76 7.43
C VAL A 510 -20.27 -35.64 6.22
N THR A 511 -20.90 -35.31 5.09
CA THR A 511 -20.65 -35.94 3.80
C THR A 511 -20.15 -34.88 2.81
N GLN A 512 -18.90 -35.01 2.35
CA GLN A 512 -18.31 -34.14 1.33
C GLN A 512 -18.37 -34.83 -0.04
N MET A 513 -18.99 -34.15 -1.00
CA MET A 513 -18.96 -34.48 -2.43
C MET A 513 -18.12 -33.45 -3.17
N SER A 514 -17.48 -33.82 -4.29
CA SER A 514 -16.68 -32.86 -5.08
C SER A 514 -16.87 -33.03 -6.59
N ALA A 515 -16.75 -31.93 -7.33
CA ALA A 515 -16.69 -31.91 -8.79
C ALA A 515 -15.96 -30.67 -9.32
N GLY A 516 -14.97 -30.87 -10.19
CA GLY A 516 -14.25 -29.79 -10.87
C GLY A 516 -15.06 -29.17 -12.00
N LEU A 517 -14.69 -27.96 -12.41
CA LEU A 517 -15.33 -27.25 -13.53
C LEU A 517 -14.57 -27.49 -14.84
N VAL A 518 -15.32 -27.66 -15.93
CA VAL A 518 -14.76 -27.74 -17.30
C VAL A 518 -14.20 -26.38 -17.74
N ASP A 519 -14.84 -25.28 -17.34
CA ASP A 519 -14.36 -23.92 -17.51
C ASP A 519 -14.42 -23.15 -16.18
N ARG A 520 -13.25 -22.73 -15.68
CA ARG A 520 -13.08 -21.95 -14.45
C ARG A 520 -13.84 -20.62 -14.49
N ASN A 521 -14.06 -20.04 -15.67
CA ASN A 521 -14.79 -18.77 -15.82
C ASN A 521 -16.29 -18.89 -15.48
N THR A 522 -16.84 -20.12 -15.49
CA THR A 522 -18.24 -20.38 -15.08
C THR A 522 -18.42 -20.51 -13.57
N ALA A 523 -17.33 -20.50 -12.79
CA ALA A 523 -17.39 -20.70 -11.33
C ALA A 523 -18.39 -19.79 -10.60
N PRO A 524 -18.50 -18.47 -10.87
CA PRO A 524 -19.45 -17.62 -10.15
C PRO A 524 -20.91 -18.02 -10.39
N GLU A 525 -21.25 -18.48 -11.61
CA GLU A 525 -22.58 -19.00 -11.91
C GLU A 525 -22.82 -20.38 -11.30
N ALA A 526 -21.83 -21.28 -11.33
CA ALA A 526 -21.92 -22.62 -10.77
C ALA A 526 -22.08 -22.56 -9.24
N ILE A 527 -21.24 -21.79 -8.56
CA ILE A 527 -21.32 -21.52 -7.11
C ILE A 527 -22.70 -20.96 -6.76
N LYS A 528 -23.19 -19.96 -7.51
CA LYS A 528 -24.51 -19.39 -7.26
C LYS A 528 -25.62 -20.45 -7.37
N LYS A 529 -25.63 -21.25 -8.43
CA LYS A 529 -26.63 -22.31 -8.62
C LYS A 529 -26.55 -23.40 -7.54
N LEU A 530 -25.33 -23.77 -7.12
CA LEU A 530 -25.11 -24.71 -6.00
C LEU A 530 -25.58 -24.16 -4.65
N ARG A 531 -25.67 -22.83 -4.48
CA ARG A 531 -26.27 -22.16 -3.30
C ARG A 531 -27.79 -21.93 -3.42
N GLU A 532 -28.40 -22.30 -4.55
CA GLU A 532 -29.83 -22.14 -4.83
C GLU A 532 -30.59 -23.49 -4.85
N ILE A 533 -29.92 -24.62 -4.55
CA ILE A 533 -30.50 -25.97 -4.46
C ILE A 533 -31.31 -26.19 -3.17
N ASP A 534 -32.23 -27.16 -3.16
CA ASP A 534 -33.03 -27.52 -1.98
C ASP A 534 -32.22 -28.37 -1.00
N ASP A 535 -31.88 -27.78 0.16
CA ASP A 535 -31.06 -28.36 1.21
C ASP A 535 -31.68 -29.61 1.92
N GLN A 536 -32.92 -29.97 1.58
CA GLN A 536 -33.69 -31.08 2.16
C GLN A 536 -33.84 -31.04 3.69
N GLY A 537 -33.66 -29.86 4.31
CA GLY A 537 -33.63 -29.65 5.76
C GLY A 537 -32.30 -29.97 6.44
N MET A 538 -31.20 -30.05 5.69
CA MET A 538 -29.82 -30.22 6.18
C MET A 538 -29.02 -28.94 5.95
N THR A 539 -27.82 -28.78 6.54
CA THR A 539 -27.00 -27.59 6.30
C THR A 539 -25.92 -27.88 5.28
N VAL A 540 -26.02 -27.28 4.09
CA VAL A 540 -25.09 -27.45 2.96
C VAL A 540 -24.18 -26.22 2.85
N TYR A 541 -22.87 -26.45 2.75
CA TYR A 541 -21.87 -25.42 2.43
C TYR A 541 -21.29 -25.66 1.05
N VAL A 542 -21.18 -24.61 0.23
CA VAL A 542 -20.42 -24.63 -1.02
C VAL A 542 -19.01 -24.12 -0.74
N ALA A 543 -18.01 -24.96 -1.03
CA ALA A 543 -16.62 -24.77 -0.64
C ALA A 543 -15.66 -25.16 -1.77
N GLY A 544 -14.37 -25.34 -1.45
CA GLY A 544 -13.29 -25.54 -2.42
C GLY A 544 -12.69 -24.22 -2.93
N THR A 545 -11.50 -24.32 -3.53
CA THR A 545 -10.67 -23.17 -3.94
C THR A 545 -11.38 -22.14 -4.84
N PRO A 546 -12.23 -22.53 -5.82
CA PRO A 546 -12.99 -21.57 -6.62
C PRO A 546 -13.98 -20.76 -5.77
N THR A 547 -14.63 -21.39 -4.79
CA THR A 547 -15.61 -20.73 -3.91
C THR A 547 -14.96 -19.83 -2.88
N LEU A 548 -13.86 -20.27 -2.26
CA LEU A 548 -13.02 -19.44 -1.39
C LEU A 548 -12.53 -18.18 -2.12
N THR A 549 -12.16 -18.32 -3.39
CA THR A 549 -11.76 -17.22 -4.26
C THR A 549 -12.92 -16.26 -4.53
N GLN A 550 -14.08 -16.78 -4.94
CA GLN A 550 -15.27 -15.97 -5.26
C GLN A 550 -15.78 -15.20 -4.04
N ASP A 551 -15.92 -15.86 -2.88
CA ASP A 551 -16.37 -15.21 -1.65
C ASP A 551 -15.40 -14.10 -1.21
N SER A 552 -14.09 -14.31 -1.39
CA SER A 552 -13.07 -13.27 -1.14
C SER A 552 -13.25 -12.06 -2.07
N ILE A 553 -13.53 -12.30 -3.36
CA ILE A 553 -13.83 -11.24 -4.35
C ILE A 553 -15.11 -10.48 -3.98
N ASP A 554 -16.19 -11.17 -3.65
CA ASP A 554 -17.47 -10.54 -3.29
C ASP A 554 -17.38 -9.74 -1.99
N ALA A 555 -16.64 -10.24 -0.99
CA ALA A 555 -16.32 -9.49 0.23
C ALA A 555 -15.56 -8.18 -0.07
N LEU A 556 -14.56 -8.22 -0.97
CA LEU A 556 -13.82 -7.04 -1.40
C LEU A 556 -14.72 -6.04 -2.14
N ILE A 557 -15.50 -6.48 -3.12
CA ILE A 557 -16.39 -5.62 -3.94
C ILE A 557 -17.47 -4.97 -3.06
N LYS A 558 -18.06 -5.72 -2.12
CA LYS A 558 -19.06 -5.23 -1.15
C LYS A 558 -18.52 -4.16 -0.21
N LEU A 559 -17.23 -4.21 0.14
CA LEU A 559 -16.57 -3.29 1.07
C LEU A 559 -15.85 -2.11 0.38
N LEU A 560 -15.43 -2.24 -0.88
CA LEU A 560 -14.68 -1.21 -1.61
C LEU A 560 -15.35 0.18 -1.64
N PRO A 561 -16.68 0.32 -1.84
CA PRO A 561 -17.35 1.62 -1.77
C PRO A 561 -17.23 2.28 -0.39
N TRP A 562 -17.35 1.50 0.68
CA TRP A 562 -17.19 1.98 2.05
C TRP A 562 -15.75 2.38 2.35
N MET A 563 -14.77 1.64 1.81
CA MET A 563 -13.35 2.04 1.90
C MET A 563 -13.13 3.38 1.21
N ALA A 564 -13.63 3.56 -0.02
CA ALA A 564 -13.47 4.80 -0.77
C ALA A 564 -14.12 6.01 -0.05
N ILE A 565 -15.30 5.82 0.53
CA ILE A 565 -15.98 6.86 1.34
C ILE A 565 -15.16 7.19 2.60
N LEU A 566 -14.76 6.19 3.38
CA LEU A 566 -13.98 6.39 4.61
C LEU A 566 -12.64 7.07 4.32
N LEU A 567 -11.94 6.59 3.29
CA LEU A 567 -10.65 7.11 2.81
C LEU A 567 -10.76 8.60 2.48
N VAL A 568 -11.68 8.99 1.59
CA VAL A 568 -11.87 10.40 1.18
C VAL A 568 -12.33 11.28 2.35
N LEU A 569 -13.16 10.78 3.27
CA LEU A 569 -13.59 11.54 4.44
C LEU A 569 -12.46 11.77 5.44
N VAL A 570 -11.66 10.75 5.76
CA VAL A 570 -10.59 10.85 6.77
C VAL A 570 -9.41 11.64 6.24
N THR A 571 -8.93 11.36 5.03
CA THR A 571 -7.84 12.14 4.41
C THR A 571 -8.29 13.58 4.13
N GLY A 572 -9.54 13.78 3.69
CA GLY A 572 -10.12 15.09 3.47
C GLY A 572 -10.23 15.92 4.75
N LEU A 573 -10.62 15.31 5.87
CA LEU A 573 -10.63 15.94 7.19
C LEU A 573 -9.22 16.32 7.66
N LEU A 574 -8.22 15.45 7.45
CA LEU A 574 -6.82 15.72 7.80
C LEU A 574 -6.20 16.81 6.92
N MET A 575 -6.48 16.83 5.61
CA MET A 575 -6.07 17.91 4.70
C MET A 575 -6.75 19.25 5.04
N PHE A 576 -8.04 19.23 5.41
CA PHE A 576 -8.71 20.41 5.93
C PHE A 576 -7.99 20.92 7.19
N LEU A 577 -7.65 20.02 8.13
CA LEU A 577 -7.00 20.40 9.39
C LEU A 577 -5.57 20.93 9.16
N ALA A 578 -4.87 20.44 8.15
CA ALA A 578 -3.55 20.93 7.74
C ALA A 578 -3.61 22.31 7.08
N PHE A 579 -4.53 22.54 6.13
CA PHE A 579 -4.51 23.71 5.24
C PHE A 579 -5.60 24.75 5.48
N GLY A 580 -6.61 24.46 6.29
CA GLY A 580 -7.69 25.39 6.61
C GLY A 580 -8.58 25.74 5.42
N SER A 581 -8.64 24.88 4.39
CA SER A 581 -9.48 25.03 3.19
C SER A 581 -10.37 23.80 3.03
N VAL A 582 -11.60 24.00 2.54
CA VAL A 582 -12.52 22.91 2.15
C VAL A 582 -12.35 22.55 0.67
N ILE A 583 -11.89 23.48 -0.15
CA ILE A 583 -11.75 23.29 -1.61
C ILE A 583 -10.47 22.52 -1.97
N LEU A 584 -9.37 22.69 -1.22
CA LEU A 584 -8.14 21.90 -1.45
C LEU A 584 -8.34 20.39 -1.25
N PRO A 585 -8.96 19.89 -0.15
CA PRO A 585 -9.30 18.47 0.00
C PRO A 585 -10.13 17.89 -1.15
N ILE A 586 -11.16 18.60 -1.60
CA ILE A 586 -12.04 18.16 -2.70
C ILE A 586 -11.25 18.11 -4.02
N LYS A 587 -10.43 19.14 -4.29
CA LYS A 587 -9.55 19.18 -5.46
C LYS A 587 -8.54 18.03 -5.45
N ALA A 588 -7.96 17.72 -4.29
CA ALA A 588 -7.00 16.63 -4.13
C ALA A 588 -7.66 15.26 -4.39
N ALA A 589 -8.78 14.97 -3.72
CA ALA A 589 -9.51 13.71 -3.91
C ALA A 589 -9.90 13.47 -5.38
N LEU A 590 -10.31 14.50 -6.12
CA LEU A 590 -10.62 14.40 -7.56
C LEU A 590 -9.37 14.14 -8.42
N MET A 591 -8.22 14.73 -8.09
CA MET A 591 -6.96 14.52 -8.82
C MET A 591 -6.35 13.14 -8.54
N THR A 592 -6.37 12.71 -7.27
CA THR A 592 -5.97 11.37 -6.87
C THR A 592 -6.89 10.30 -7.48
N ALA A 593 -8.20 10.54 -7.57
CA ALA A 593 -9.13 9.62 -8.25
C ALA A 593 -8.83 9.51 -9.76
N LEU A 594 -8.54 10.62 -10.45
CA LEU A 594 -8.11 10.61 -11.85
C LEU A 594 -6.78 9.86 -12.04
N GLY A 595 -5.76 10.16 -11.23
CA GLY A 595 -4.44 9.53 -11.31
C GLY A 595 -4.48 8.03 -11.00
N LEU A 596 -5.25 7.64 -9.98
CA LEU A 596 -5.53 6.25 -9.65
C LEU A 596 -6.22 5.54 -10.82
N GLY A 597 -7.33 6.09 -11.33
CA GLY A 597 -8.04 5.51 -12.47
C GLY A 597 -7.16 5.30 -13.70
N SER A 598 -6.34 6.31 -14.06
CA SER A 598 -5.39 6.19 -15.17
C SER A 598 -4.33 5.12 -14.90
N THR A 599 -3.90 4.95 -13.64
CA THR A 599 -2.97 3.88 -13.25
C THR A 599 -3.63 2.51 -13.37
N LEU A 600 -4.87 2.34 -12.92
CA LEU A 600 -5.60 1.08 -13.02
C LEU A 600 -5.90 0.70 -14.48
N GLY A 601 -6.14 1.67 -15.36
CA GLY A 601 -6.25 1.44 -16.81
C GLY A 601 -4.91 1.07 -17.45
N ILE A 602 -3.81 1.74 -17.11
CA ILE A 602 -2.45 1.32 -17.54
C ILE A 602 -2.14 -0.11 -17.08
N LEU A 603 -2.48 -0.45 -15.83
CA LEU A 603 -2.30 -1.79 -15.28
C LEU A 603 -3.14 -2.85 -16.00
N THR A 604 -4.40 -2.55 -16.30
CA THR A 604 -5.28 -3.45 -17.08
C THR A 604 -4.72 -3.67 -18.49
N TRP A 605 -4.25 -2.61 -19.15
CA TRP A 605 -3.65 -2.66 -20.47
C TRP A 605 -2.35 -3.49 -20.53
N ILE A 606 -1.54 -3.47 -19.45
CA ILE A 606 -0.31 -4.26 -19.35
C ILE A 606 -0.60 -5.72 -18.95
N PHE A 607 -1.35 -5.95 -17.87
CA PHE A 607 -1.46 -7.26 -17.22
C PHE A 607 -2.67 -8.10 -17.65
N ILE A 608 -3.75 -7.50 -18.15
CA ILE A 608 -4.90 -8.23 -18.72
C ILE A 608 -4.81 -8.23 -20.25
N ASP A 609 -4.71 -7.06 -20.89
CA ASP A 609 -4.57 -6.99 -22.36
C ASP A 609 -3.16 -7.42 -22.85
N GLY A 610 -2.21 -7.62 -21.92
CA GLY A 610 -0.93 -8.29 -22.17
C GLY A 610 0.19 -7.45 -22.78
N HIS A 611 0.07 -6.13 -22.84
CA HIS A 611 1.04 -5.26 -23.51
C HIS A 611 2.40 -5.23 -22.79
N GLY A 612 3.41 -5.85 -23.39
CA GLY A 612 4.77 -5.96 -22.83
C GLY A 612 5.06 -7.25 -22.07
N SER A 613 4.08 -8.17 -21.97
CA SER A 613 4.20 -9.49 -21.34
C SER A 613 5.44 -10.29 -21.71
N SER A 614 5.79 -10.34 -23.00
CA SER A 614 6.98 -11.04 -23.51
C SER A 614 8.31 -10.35 -23.20
N ILE A 615 8.31 -9.06 -22.88
CA ILE A 615 9.52 -8.31 -22.51
C ILE A 615 9.76 -8.38 -21.00
N ALA A 616 8.68 -8.35 -20.21
CA ALA A 616 8.70 -8.44 -18.74
C ALA A 616 8.49 -9.88 -18.22
N ASN A 617 8.54 -10.87 -19.10
CA ASN A 617 8.38 -12.31 -18.85
C ASN A 617 7.25 -12.64 -17.87
N PHE A 618 5.99 -12.38 -18.26
CA PHE A 618 4.79 -12.76 -17.49
C PHE A 618 3.66 -13.26 -18.40
N THR A 619 2.71 -14.01 -17.84
CA THR A 619 1.47 -14.38 -18.52
C THR A 619 0.35 -13.38 -18.21
N PRO A 620 -0.33 -12.80 -19.21
CA PRO A 620 -1.50 -11.95 -18.98
C PRO A 620 -2.67 -12.76 -18.43
N GLY A 621 -3.49 -12.17 -17.55
CA GLY A 621 -4.64 -12.86 -16.98
C GLY A 621 -5.37 -12.07 -15.88
N PRO A 622 -6.41 -12.67 -15.27
CA PRO A 622 -7.20 -12.05 -14.22
C PRO A 622 -6.37 -11.69 -12.97
N LEU A 623 -6.72 -10.55 -12.38
CA LEU A 623 -5.95 -9.94 -11.30
C LEU A 623 -6.42 -10.44 -9.93
N PHE A 624 -5.47 -10.71 -9.04
CA PHE A 624 -5.78 -11.12 -7.69
C PHE A 624 -6.38 -9.95 -6.87
N ALA A 625 -7.67 -10.05 -6.56
CA ALA A 625 -8.50 -8.92 -6.13
C ALA A 625 -8.00 -8.16 -4.86
N PRO A 626 -7.43 -8.81 -3.81
CA PRO A 626 -6.86 -8.07 -2.67
C PRO A 626 -5.79 -7.05 -3.08
N VAL A 627 -5.00 -7.36 -4.12
CA VAL A 627 -3.88 -6.51 -4.55
C VAL A 627 -4.38 -5.21 -5.18
N LEU A 628 -5.53 -5.24 -5.86
CA LEU A 628 -6.17 -4.01 -6.35
C LEU A 628 -6.49 -3.06 -5.19
N VAL A 629 -7.13 -3.59 -4.13
CA VAL A 629 -7.53 -2.81 -2.95
C VAL A 629 -6.29 -2.24 -2.24
N LEU A 630 -5.23 -3.04 -2.11
CA LEU A 630 -3.93 -2.61 -1.61
C LEU A 630 -3.34 -1.46 -2.44
N ILE A 631 -3.27 -1.60 -3.76
CA ILE A 631 -2.75 -0.57 -4.67
C ILE A 631 -3.56 0.73 -4.59
N ILE A 632 -4.90 0.64 -4.49
CA ILE A 632 -5.77 1.81 -4.29
C ILE A 632 -5.36 2.58 -3.04
N ALA A 633 -5.18 1.90 -1.89
CA ALA A 633 -4.80 2.54 -0.64
C ALA A 633 -3.39 3.17 -0.68
N ILE A 634 -2.40 2.48 -1.26
CA ILE A 634 -1.02 3.00 -1.35
C ILE A 634 -0.94 4.21 -2.30
N ILE A 635 -1.51 4.10 -3.52
CA ILE A 635 -1.52 5.21 -4.49
C ILE A 635 -2.25 6.41 -3.91
N TYR A 636 -3.39 6.21 -3.25
CA TYR A 636 -4.13 7.30 -2.64
C TYR A 636 -3.29 8.00 -1.56
N GLY A 637 -2.65 7.22 -0.66
CA GLY A 637 -1.75 7.75 0.36
C GLY A 637 -0.62 8.60 -0.22
N LEU A 638 0.11 8.08 -1.22
CA LEU A 638 1.26 8.74 -1.83
C LEU A 638 0.90 9.95 -2.71
N SER A 639 -0.21 9.88 -3.46
CA SER A 639 -0.71 11.04 -4.22
C SER A 639 -1.19 12.15 -3.29
N THR A 640 -1.79 11.81 -2.14
CA THR A 640 -2.12 12.81 -1.11
C THR A 640 -0.83 13.36 -0.47
N ASP A 641 0.17 12.52 -0.21
CA ASP A 641 1.46 12.90 0.41
C ASP A 641 2.17 14.05 -0.32
N TYR A 642 2.59 13.83 -1.58
CA TYR A 642 3.30 14.88 -2.30
C TYR A 642 2.38 16.10 -2.60
N GLU A 643 1.05 15.97 -2.49
CA GLU A 643 0.15 17.14 -2.54
C GLU A 643 0.22 17.95 -1.25
N ILE A 644 0.34 17.30 -0.09
CA ILE A 644 0.63 17.98 1.18
C ILE A 644 1.99 18.71 1.09
N PHE A 645 3.04 18.07 0.56
CA PHE A 645 4.35 18.73 0.39
C PHE A 645 4.29 19.94 -0.57
N LEU A 646 3.56 19.85 -1.67
CA LEU A 646 3.38 20.93 -2.64
C LEU A 646 2.55 22.09 -2.06
N LEU A 647 1.36 21.79 -1.53
CA LEU A 647 0.46 22.78 -0.92
C LEU A 647 1.07 23.45 0.31
N SER A 648 1.82 22.73 1.14
CA SER A 648 2.50 23.28 2.32
C SER A 648 3.43 24.45 1.96
N ARG A 649 4.11 24.40 0.80
CA ARG A 649 4.96 25.51 0.33
C ARG A 649 4.16 26.65 -0.29
N MET A 650 3.05 26.35 -0.97
CA MET A 650 2.13 27.38 -1.46
C MET A 650 1.48 28.15 -0.30
N VAL A 651 1.10 27.45 0.77
CA VAL A 651 0.56 28.05 2.01
C VAL A 651 1.62 28.86 2.75
N GLU A 652 2.86 28.37 2.89
CA GLU A 652 3.99 29.12 3.46
C GLU A 652 4.19 30.47 2.73
N ALA A 653 4.16 30.47 1.39
CA ALA A 653 4.25 31.70 0.59
C ALA A 653 3.01 32.60 0.70
N ARG A 654 1.79 32.03 0.67
CA ARG A 654 0.52 32.77 0.79
C ARG A 654 0.39 33.47 2.14
N GLN A 655 0.84 32.85 3.22
CA GLN A 655 0.88 33.42 4.56
C GLN A 655 1.94 34.52 4.72
N GLN A 656 3.02 34.48 3.92
CA GLN A 656 3.99 35.57 3.79
C GLN A 656 3.48 36.75 2.93
N GLY A 657 2.20 36.75 2.54
CA GLY A 657 1.54 37.85 1.82
C GLY A 657 1.52 37.71 0.30
N ALA A 658 1.96 36.58 -0.26
CA ALA A 658 1.95 36.36 -1.71
C ALA A 658 0.52 36.36 -2.30
N SER A 659 0.39 36.82 -3.55
CA SER A 659 -0.84 36.60 -4.34
C SER A 659 -1.02 35.09 -4.58
N THR A 660 -2.24 34.61 -4.83
CA THR A 660 -2.46 33.18 -5.10
C THR A 660 -1.65 32.68 -6.31
N THR A 661 -1.49 33.51 -7.35
CA THR A 661 -0.68 33.14 -8.52
C THR A 661 0.80 33.01 -8.17
N GLU A 662 1.32 33.90 -7.33
CA GLU A 662 2.73 33.87 -6.93
C GLU A 662 3.00 32.76 -5.90
N ALA A 663 2.07 32.51 -4.98
CA ALA A 663 2.11 31.37 -4.06
C ALA A 663 2.19 30.02 -4.79
N ILE A 664 1.38 29.84 -5.86
CA ILE A 664 1.43 28.66 -6.73
C ILE A 664 2.78 28.58 -7.46
N ARG A 665 3.25 29.70 -8.03
CA ARG A 665 4.53 29.78 -8.77
C ARG A 665 5.73 29.42 -7.89
N VAL A 666 5.89 30.10 -6.75
CA VAL A 666 6.96 29.87 -5.76
C VAL A 666 6.90 28.44 -5.23
N GLY A 667 5.72 27.97 -4.81
CA GLY A 667 5.54 26.61 -4.29
C GLY A 667 5.93 25.54 -5.31
N THR A 668 5.50 25.68 -6.57
CA THR A 668 5.84 24.74 -7.65
C THR A 668 7.32 24.79 -8.02
N ALA A 669 7.91 25.99 -8.13
CA ALA A 669 9.30 26.16 -8.54
C ALA A 669 10.30 25.63 -7.50
N HIS A 670 10.04 25.86 -6.22
CA HIS A 670 10.92 25.39 -5.13
C HIS A 670 10.77 23.89 -4.83
N THR A 671 9.56 23.33 -4.90
CA THR A 671 9.36 21.89 -4.65
C THR A 671 9.70 21.00 -5.85
N GLY A 672 9.58 21.50 -7.09
CA GLY A 672 9.66 20.69 -8.30
C GLY A 672 10.91 19.80 -8.40
N ARG A 673 12.10 20.30 -8.05
CA ARG A 673 13.33 19.48 -8.01
C ARG A 673 13.33 18.42 -6.90
N ILE A 674 12.72 18.71 -5.76
CA ILE A 674 12.70 17.82 -4.59
C ILE A 674 11.68 16.70 -4.80
N ILE A 675 10.46 17.04 -5.25
CA ILE A 675 9.41 16.06 -5.55
C ILE A 675 9.82 15.15 -6.72
N THR A 676 10.42 15.69 -7.79
CA THR A 676 10.91 14.82 -8.89
C THR A 676 12.09 13.95 -8.48
N ALA A 677 12.94 14.40 -7.55
CA ALA A 677 14.00 13.56 -6.99
C ALA A 677 13.45 12.42 -6.13
N ALA A 678 12.50 12.74 -5.24
CA ALA A 678 11.79 11.79 -4.38
C ALA A 678 11.05 10.72 -5.20
N ALA A 679 10.15 11.14 -6.09
CA ALA A 679 9.40 10.23 -6.96
C ALA A 679 10.32 9.38 -7.86
N ALA A 680 11.44 9.91 -8.36
CA ALA A 680 12.39 9.13 -9.14
C ALA A 680 13.17 8.10 -8.29
N ILE A 681 13.51 8.43 -7.03
CA ILE A 681 14.08 7.49 -6.07
C ILE A 681 13.08 6.37 -5.77
N LEU A 682 11.82 6.72 -5.49
CA LEU A 682 10.77 5.75 -5.21
C LEU A 682 10.47 4.86 -6.42
N VAL A 683 10.49 5.40 -7.65
CA VAL A 683 10.43 4.64 -8.91
C VAL A 683 11.61 3.68 -9.07
N VAL A 684 12.81 4.00 -8.57
CA VAL A 684 13.96 3.06 -8.59
C VAL A 684 13.83 1.97 -7.53
N VAL A 685 13.42 2.29 -6.30
CA VAL A 685 13.15 1.28 -5.26
C VAL A 685 12.07 0.30 -5.75
N THR A 686 10.98 0.85 -6.29
CA THR A 686 9.88 0.07 -6.87
C THR A 686 10.31 -0.70 -8.13
N GLY A 687 11.18 -0.11 -8.96
CA GLY A 687 11.68 -0.69 -10.20
C GLY A 687 12.46 -1.99 -10.01
N ALA A 688 13.14 -2.18 -8.87
CA ALA A 688 13.77 -3.45 -8.53
C ALA A 688 12.74 -4.58 -8.37
N PHE A 689 11.61 -4.32 -7.71
CA PHE A 689 10.47 -5.25 -7.61
C PHE A 689 9.68 -5.39 -8.92
N GLY A 690 9.81 -4.43 -9.84
CA GLY A 690 9.34 -4.58 -11.23
C GLY A 690 10.10 -5.65 -12.02
N LEU A 691 11.29 -6.04 -11.56
CA LEU A 691 12.10 -7.16 -12.06
C LEU A 691 11.92 -8.44 -11.22
N SER A 692 10.80 -8.54 -10.50
CA SER A 692 10.38 -9.78 -9.84
C SER A 692 10.13 -10.89 -10.85
N ASP A 693 10.07 -12.13 -10.39
CA ASP A 693 9.55 -13.24 -11.18
C ASP A 693 8.01 -13.37 -11.02
N ILE A 694 7.47 -12.90 -9.89
CA ILE A 694 6.06 -13.06 -9.52
C ILE A 694 5.19 -11.96 -10.14
N VAL A 695 4.15 -12.33 -10.88
CA VAL A 695 3.25 -11.38 -11.56
C VAL A 695 2.55 -10.43 -10.58
N MET A 696 2.19 -10.91 -9.39
CA MET A 696 1.62 -10.10 -8.32
C MET A 696 2.53 -8.94 -7.87
N MET A 697 3.83 -9.18 -7.75
CA MET A 697 4.77 -8.14 -7.33
C MET A 697 5.11 -7.18 -8.49
N LYS A 698 5.17 -7.68 -9.73
CA LYS A 698 5.20 -6.84 -10.95
C LYS A 698 4.00 -5.90 -11.00
N TYR A 699 2.79 -6.39 -10.72
CA TYR A 699 1.56 -5.60 -10.74
C TYR A 699 1.60 -4.45 -9.71
N ILE A 700 2.00 -4.73 -8.46
CA ILE A 700 2.25 -3.70 -7.43
C ILE A 700 3.29 -2.69 -7.90
N ALA A 701 4.44 -3.17 -8.41
CA ALA A 701 5.54 -2.32 -8.80
C ALA A 701 5.21 -1.40 -10.00
N TYR A 702 4.64 -1.94 -11.06
CA TYR A 702 4.25 -1.18 -12.25
C TYR A 702 3.13 -0.19 -11.95
N GLY A 703 2.18 -0.54 -11.07
CA GLY A 703 1.12 0.35 -10.62
C GLY A 703 1.69 1.56 -9.88
N MET A 704 2.55 1.29 -8.91
CA MET A 704 3.29 2.30 -8.18
C MET A 704 4.14 3.19 -9.11
N ILE A 705 4.87 2.62 -10.06
CA ILE A 705 5.68 3.39 -11.03
C ILE A 705 4.80 4.28 -11.92
N ALA A 706 3.71 3.75 -12.47
CA ALA A 706 2.79 4.52 -13.31
C ALA A 706 2.12 5.65 -12.52
N ALA A 707 1.65 5.37 -11.30
CA ALA A 707 1.10 6.37 -10.40
C ALA A 707 2.11 7.48 -10.10
N LEU A 708 3.33 7.14 -9.71
CA LEU A 708 4.37 8.11 -9.35
C LEU A 708 4.82 8.96 -10.54
N ILE A 709 4.90 8.38 -11.75
CA ILE A 709 5.22 9.14 -12.97
C ILE A 709 4.08 10.12 -13.31
N LEU A 710 2.82 9.65 -13.33
CA LEU A 710 1.66 10.50 -13.60
C LEU A 710 1.51 11.60 -12.54
N ASP A 711 1.67 11.25 -11.27
CA ASP A 711 1.49 12.14 -10.13
C ASP A 711 2.60 13.20 -10.07
N ALA A 712 3.88 12.79 -10.12
CA ALA A 712 5.02 13.70 -10.10
C ALA A 712 5.09 14.64 -11.30
N THR A 713 4.64 14.19 -12.49
CA THR A 713 4.73 14.97 -13.74
C THR A 713 3.39 15.56 -14.17
N VAL A 714 2.48 14.74 -14.70
CA VAL A 714 1.21 15.17 -15.32
C VAL A 714 0.31 15.91 -14.33
N ILE A 715 0.13 15.36 -13.13
CA ILE A 715 -0.74 15.97 -12.11
C ILE A 715 -0.05 17.20 -11.51
N ARG A 716 1.17 17.08 -10.98
CA ARG A 716 1.81 18.17 -10.22
C ARG A 716 2.36 19.33 -11.03
N MET A 717 2.91 19.08 -12.22
CA MET A 717 3.52 20.14 -13.04
C MET A 717 2.46 20.88 -13.87
N LEU A 718 1.37 20.19 -14.24
CA LEU A 718 0.39 20.69 -15.21
C LEU A 718 -0.99 20.88 -14.57
N LEU A 719 -1.58 19.82 -14.01
CA LEU A 719 -3.00 19.85 -13.59
C LEU A 719 -3.23 20.62 -12.28
N VAL A 720 -2.46 20.35 -11.22
CA VAL A 720 -2.59 21.02 -9.90
C VAL A 720 -2.46 22.54 -10.05
N PRO A 721 -1.43 23.10 -10.72
CA PRO A 721 -1.33 24.55 -10.89
C PRO A 721 -2.45 25.10 -11.77
N SER A 722 -2.83 24.41 -12.86
CA SER A 722 -3.90 24.88 -13.75
C SER A 722 -5.23 25.04 -13.03
N ILE A 723 -5.66 24.03 -12.28
CA ILE A 723 -6.95 24.05 -11.58
C ILE A 723 -6.93 25.06 -10.44
N MET A 724 -5.83 25.18 -9.68
CA MET A 724 -5.71 26.22 -8.65
C MET A 724 -5.70 27.63 -9.25
N LYS A 725 -5.16 27.82 -10.46
CA LYS A 725 -5.21 29.10 -11.17
C LYS A 725 -6.62 29.45 -11.69
N LEU A 726 -7.46 28.45 -12.00
CA LEU A 726 -8.87 28.63 -12.37
C LEU A 726 -9.77 28.90 -11.16
N LEU A 727 -9.52 28.22 -10.04
CA LEU A 727 -10.20 28.48 -8.76
C LEU A 727 -9.80 29.83 -8.14
N GLY A 728 -8.59 30.32 -8.43
CA GLY A 728 -8.10 31.59 -7.88
C GLY A 728 -8.10 31.60 -6.35
N ASP A 729 -8.51 32.72 -5.76
CA ASP A 729 -8.49 32.90 -4.30
C ASP A 729 -9.48 31.99 -3.55
N ASP A 730 -10.48 31.40 -4.22
CA ASP A 730 -11.39 30.41 -3.63
C ASP A 730 -10.67 29.12 -3.21
N CYS A 731 -9.46 28.84 -3.73
CA CYS A 731 -8.58 27.78 -3.23
C CYS A 731 -8.43 27.81 -1.70
N TRP A 732 -8.45 28.99 -1.09
CA TRP A 732 -8.19 29.19 0.34
C TRP A 732 -9.48 29.27 1.19
N TRP A 733 -10.65 29.03 0.59
CA TRP A 733 -11.92 29.23 1.27
C TRP A 733 -12.24 28.15 2.32
N SER A 734 -12.73 28.60 3.47
CA SER A 734 -13.34 27.75 4.50
C SER A 734 -14.35 28.52 5.38
N PRO A 735 -15.29 27.81 6.01
CA PRO A 735 -16.21 28.41 6.98
C PRO A 735 -15.48 29.00 8.19
N ARG A 736 -15.91 30.17 8.67
CA ARG A 736 -15.33 30.86 9.84
C ARG A 736 -15.33 30.02 11.14
N TRP A 737 -16.20 29.03 11.27
CA TRP A 737 -16.20 28.11 12.42
C TRP A 737 -15.08 27.07 12.34
N MET A 738 -14.78 26.58 11.13
CA MET A 738 -13.69 25.65 10.84
C MET A 738 -12.33 26.30 11.13
N GLN A 739 -12.12 27.54 10.67
CA GLN A 739 -10.88 28.30 10.93
C GLN A 739 -10.60 28.46 12.43
N ARG A 740 -11.62 28.79 13.23
CA ARG A 740 -11.52 28.89 14.69
C ARG A 740 -11.18 27.56 15.36
N LEU A 741 -11.65 26.43 14.80
CA LEU A 741 -11.32 25.10 15.30
C LEU A 741 -9.85 24.76 15.01
N GLN A 742 -9.39 24.96 13.78
CA GLN A 742 -8.00 24.74 13.37
C GLN A 742 -7.02 25.59 14.22
N GLN A 743 -7.34 26.87 14.44
CA GLN A 743 -6.57 27.76 15.31
C GLN A 743 -6.50 27.25 16.76
N LYS A 744 -7.64 26.80 17.33
CA LYS A 744 -7.68 26.23 18.69
C LYS A 744 -6.86 24.95 18.88
N ILE A 745 -6.70 24.15 17.82
CA ILE A 745 -5.91 22.91 17.85
C ILE A 745 -4.39 23.22 17.72
N GLY A 746 -4.01 24.46 17.42
CA GLY A 746 -2.60 24.91 17.43
C GLY A 746 -1.78 24.43 16.22
N LEU A 747 -2.45 24.07 15.12
CA LEU A 747 -1.80 23.56 13.90
C LEU A 747 -1.55 24.66 12.85
N GLY A 748 -2.17 25.83 13.01
CA GLY A 748 -1.97 27.02 12.16
C GLY A 748 -0.75 27.88 12.51
N GLU A 749 0.12 27.47 13.44
CA GLU A 749 1.33 28.21 13.86
C GLU A 749 2.50 28.02 12.88
N THR A 750 2.30 28.35 11.60
CA THR A 750 3.32 28.26 10.53
C THR A 750 4.14 29.54 10.36
N ILE A 751 3.81 30.63 11.07
CA ILE A 751 4.57 31.88 11.05
C ILE A 751 5.89 31.69 11.80
N LEU A 752 6.98 31.51 11.06
CA LEU A 752 8.33 31.59 11.61
C LEU A 752 8.72 33.06 11.79
N GLU A 753 8.68 33.56 13.03
CA GLU A 753 9.28 34.85 13.38
C GLU A 753 10.76 34.89 12.94
N ASP A 754 11.10 35.86 12.08
CA ASP A 754 12.47 36.05 11.58
C ASP A 754 13.27 36.93 12.54
N ASP A 755 13.55 36.37 13.72
CA ASP A 755 14.37 36.96 14.77
C ASP A 755 15.83 37.14 14.30
N PRO A 756 16.32 38.39 14.14
CA PRO A 756 17.67 38.66 13.65
C PRO A 756 18.77 38.07 14.54
N SER A 757 18.51 37.84 15.84
CA SER A 757 19.48 37.23 16.77
C SER A 757 19.70 35.73 16.55
N GLN A 758 18.85 35.08 15.74
CA GLN A 758 18.99 33.67 15.36
C GLN A 758 19.81 33.48 14.07
N LYS A 759 20.02 34.55 13.31
CA LYS A 759 21.03 34.65 12.24
C LYS A 759 22.41 34.85 12.85
N ARG A 760 23.46 34.46 12.14
CA ARG A 760 24.84 34.52 12.68
C ARG A 760 25.41 35.93 12.59
N PRO A 761 26.39 36.32 13.43
CA PRO A 761 27.07 37.61 13.30
C PRO A 761 27.70 37.82 11.91
N ASP A 762 28.37 36.78 11.38
CA ASP A 762 29.02 36.75 10.05
C ASP A 762 28.04 36.93 8.88
N TYR A 763 26.72 36.94 9.11
CA TYR A 763 25.71 37.24 8.09
C TYR A 763 25.57 38.74 7.84
N PHE A 764 25.58 39.57 8.89
CA PHE A 764 25.37 41.02 8.76
C PHE A 764 26.58 41.73 8.16
N ASP A 765 27.81 41.23 8.43
CA ASP A 765 29.04 41.70 7.79
C ASP A 765 29.13 41.36 6.29
N ALA A 766 28.36 40.35 5.83
CA ALA A 766 28.36 39.88 4.45
C ALA A 766 27.31 40.56 3.56
N VAL A 767 26.36 41.30 4.13
CA VAL A 767 25.39 42.11 3.38
C VAL A 767 26.02 43.48 3.11
N PRO A 768 26.22 43.91 1.85
CA PRO A 768 26.78 45.22 1.57
C PRO A 768 25.85 46.32 2.11
N ALA A 769 26.41 47.29 2.84
CA ALA A 769 25.69 48.27 3.67
C ALA A 769 24.89 49.35 2.90
N GLY A 770 24.41 49.05 1.69
CA GLY A 770 23.61 49.94 0.84
C GLY A 770 22.12 49.60 0.76
N THR A 771 21.64 48.53 1.41
CA THR A 771 20.27 48.01 1.26
C THR A 771 19.45 47.95 2.56
N SER A 772 19.84 48.68 3.61
CA SER A 772 19.05 48.84 4.84
C SER A 772 18.40 50.23 4.91
N GLY A 773 17.16 50.38 4.45
CA GLY A 773 16.49 51.68 4.43
C GLY A 773 15.14 51.74 3.69
N GLY A 774 14.27 50.74 3.89
CA GLY A 774 12.98 50.67 3.19
C GLY A 774 11.88 50.05 4.04
N VAL A 775 11.23 50.86 4.89
CA VAL A 775 9.93 50.48 5.47
C VAL A 775 8.90 50.50 4.34
N VAL A 776 8.29 49.36 4.04
CA VAL A 776 7.24 49.27 3.02
C VAL A 776 5.94 49.87 3.57
N ALA A 777 5.84 51.19 3.52
CA ALA A 777 4.55 51.85 3.44
C ALA A 777 3.89 51.41 2.12
N ALA A 778 2.60 51.07 2.17
CA ALA A 778 1.87 50.69 0.96
C ALA A 778 1.79 51.88 0.01
N ALA A 779 2.41 51.75 -1.16
CA ALA A 779 2.32 52.71 -2.25
C ALA A 779 1.45 52.11 -3.37
N GLU A 780 0.52 52.90 -3.89
CA GLU A 780 -0.40 52.50 -4.95
C GLU A 780 0.36 52.23 -6.26
N ALA A 781 -0.09 51.24 -7.04
CA ALA A 781 0.52 50.91 -8.32
C ALA A 781 -0.03 51.79 -9.44
N PRO A 782 0.80 52.59 -10.14
CA PRO A 782 0.38 53.28 -11.36
C PRO A 782 0.23 52.27 -12.49
N THR A 783 -0.93 52.24 -13.15
CA THR A 783 -1.20 51.36 -14.29
C THR A 783 -0.30 51.66 -15.50
N THR A 784 0.04 50.62 -16.26
CA THR A 784 0.96 50.66 -17.40
C THR A 784 0.49 51.59 -18.51
N ALA A 785 1.41 52.41 -19.05
CA ALA A 785 1.17 53.22 -20.24
C ALA A 785 2.35 53.23 -21.23
N MET A 786 2.04 52.94 -22.50
CA MET A 786 2.38 53.86 -23.60
C MET A 786 3.86 54.05 -24.03
N ARG A 787 4.65 53.00 -24.30
CA ARG A 787 6.05 53.20 -24.74
C ARG A 787 6.16 53.68 -26.20
N VAL A 788 6.44 54.97 -26.39
CA VAL A 788 6.80 55.62 -27.69
C VAL A 788 8.09 56.44 -27.47
N PRO A 789 9.05 56.50 -28.44
CA PRO A 789 10.45 56.80 -28.10
C PRO A 789 10.86 58.28 -28.03
N SER A 790 11.90 58.49 -27.21
CA SER A 790 12.73 59.67 -26.97
C SER A 790 13.01 60.63 -28.14
N GLY A 791 13.00 61.94 -27.85
CA GLY A 791 13.60 62.97 -28.70
C GLY A 791 13.87 64.31 -28.00
N VAL A 792 15.12 64.81 -28.16
CA VAL A 792 15.59 66.20 -27.92
C VAL A 792 15.72 66.68 -26.46
N ALA A 793 16.67 67.62 -26.24
CA ALA A 793 17.04 68.22 -24.95
C ALA A 793 16.21 69.49 -24.65
N GLU A 794 16.29 70.16 -23.49
CA GLU A 794 17.43 71.00 -23.06
C GLU A 794 17.60 71.13 -21.53
N ARG A 795 18.50 72.05 -21.10
CA ARG A 795 18.95 72.36 -19.73
C ARG A 795 18.50 73.82 -19.35
N PRO A 796 18.94 74.42 -18.22
CA PRO A 796 18.81 74.04 -16.81
C PRO A 796 18.25 75.22 -15.95
N VAL A 797 18.55 75.24 -14.64
CA VAL A 797 18.69 76.39 -13.70
C VAL A 797 17.66 76.51 -12.56
N ALA A 798 18.18 76.24 -11.35
CA ALA A 798 17.92 76.77 -10.00
C ALA A 798 16.62 77.55 -9.65
N GLY A 799 16.07 77.20 -8.47
CA GLY A 799 15.19 78.03 -7.65
C GLY A 799 15.23 77.56 -6.19
N ARG A 800 15.55 78.45 -5.23
CA ARG A 800 15.76 78.13 -3.80
C ARG A 800 14.74 78.88 -2.94
N ALA A 801 14.41 78.29 -1.78
CA ALA A 801 13.89 78.90 -0.54
C ALA A 801 12.42 78.64 -0.14
N GLU A 802 12.26 77.86 0.94
CA GLU A 802 11.36 78.15 2.09
C GLU A 802 11.74 79.53 2.73
N PRO A 803 10.90 80.22 3.56
CA PRO A 803 10.14 79.61 4.66
C PRO A 803 8.85 80.32 5.22
N THR A 804 8.22 79.65 6.20
CA THR A 804 7.46 80.18 7.38
C THR A 804 6.34 81.24 7.25
N GLY A 805 5.21 81.02 7.96
CA GLY A 805 4.33 82.11 8.41
C GLY A 805 2.94 81.66 8.95
N PRO A 806 2.49 82.04 10.17
CA PRO A 806 1.27 81.48 10.77
C PRO A 806 0.14 82.48 11.16
N ARG A 807 -1.01 81.90 11.57
CA ARG A 807 -2.24 82.45 12.24
C ARG A 807 -3.45 82.68 11.30
N ARG A 808 -4.72 82.73 11.77
CA ARG A 808 -5.52 82.05 12.85
C ARG A 808 -6.87 82.78 12.98
N ALA A 809 -7.98 82.20 12.50
CA ALA A 809 -9.38 82.62 12.74
C ALA A 809 -10.35 81.54 12.21
N LEU A 810 -11.61 81.36 12.64
CA LEU A 810 -12.39 81.75 13.84
C LEU A 810 -13.69 80.89 13.85
N SER A 811 -14.34 80.71 15.02
CA SER A 811 -15.71 80.08 15.22
C SER A 811 -15.88 78.61 14.75
N ARG A 812 -16.46 77.65 15.50
CA ARG A 812 -17.63 77.54 16.41
C ARG A 812 -18.96 77.20 15.69
N HIS A 813 -19.29 75.90 15.58
CA HIS A 813 -20.45 75.27 16.26
C HIS A 813 -20.44 73.72 16.14
N GLU A 814 -21.45 73.06 16.70
CA GLU A 814 -21.47 71.62 17.03
C GLU A 814 -22.62 70.85 16.35
N THR A 815 -22.31 69.70 15.74
CA THR A 815 -23.20 68.50 15.66
C THR A 815 -24.56 68.65 14.91
N PRO A 816 -25.43 67.62 14.86
CA PRO A 816 -25.27 66.43 14.01
C PRO A 816 -26.56 66.05 13.21
N GLY A 817 -26.55 64.93 12.48
CA GLY A 817 -27.77 64.09 12.34
C GLY A 817 -28.26 63.70 10.93
N GLU A 818 -28.50 62.39 10.79
CA GLU A 818 -29.62 61.69 10.11
C GLU A 818 -30.36 62.25 8.86
N SER A 819 -30.13 61.53 7.75
CA SER A 819 -31.10 60.76 6.92
C SER A 819 -32.29 61.39 6.15
N ASP A 820 -32.40 60.89 4.91
CA ASP A 820 -33.61 60.43 4.17
C ASP A 820 -34.21 61.31 3.04
N SER A 821 -34.98 60.64 2.16
CA SER A 821 -35.71 61.07 0.95
C SER A 821 -34.92 61.24 -0.38
N GLY A 822 -35.55 60.83 -1.49
CA GLY A 822 -35.11 61.00 -2.90
C GLY A 822 -36.05 61.95 -3.68
N PRO A 823 -36.34 61.78 -5.00
CA PRO A 823 -35.94 60.73 -5.94
C PRO A 823 -35.41 61.26 -7.33
N GLN A 824 -35.40 60.38 -8.35
CA GLN A 824 -35.11 60.55 -9.79
C GLN A 824 -36.12 61.46 -10.57
N PRO A 825 -36.02 61.72 -11.92
CA PRO A 825 -35.04 61.28 -12.97
C PRO A 825 -34.61 62.39 -14.02
N THR A 826 -34.04 61.97 -15.17
CA THR A 826 -33.93 62.64 -16.51
C THR A 826 -32.85 63.72 -16.76
N ALA A 827 -32.39 64.01 -18.00
CA ALA A 827 -32.16 63.20 -19.24
C ALA A 827 -31.45 64.04 -20.35
N ASP A 828 -30.60 63.42 -21.20
CA ASP A 828 -30.29 63.71 -22.64
C ASP A 828 -29.08 62.84 -23.06
N SER A 829 -28.91 62.21 -24.25
CA SER A 829 -29.20 62.49 -25.69
C SER A 829 -28.10 63.37 -26.37
N THR A 830 -27.61 63.16 -27.61
CA THR A 830 -27.89 62.24 -28.76
C THR A 830 -26.69 61.28 -29.08
N LEU A 831 -26.64 60.30 -30.02
CA LEU A 831 -27.34 59.87 -31.26
C LEU A 831 -26.79 60.40 -32.62
N ASP A 832 -26.42 59.48 -33.54
CA ASP A 832 -26.29 59.52 -35.03
C ASP A 832 -25.56 58.22 -35.55
N GLU A 833 -25.64 57.70 -36.80
CA GLU A 833 -26.73 57.55 -37.79
C GLU A 833 -26.33 56.55 -38.93
N LEU A 834 -27.20 56.35 -39.96
CA LEU A 834 -27.01 55.69 -41.30
C LEU A 834 -27.10 54.14 -41.44
N VAL A 835 -27.73 53.54 -42.48
CA VAL A 835 -28.92 53.88 -43.33
C VAL A 835 -29.40 52.62 -44.14
N ASP A 836 -30.64 52.62 -44.68
CA ASP A 836 -31.41 51.45 -45.18
C ASP A 836 -31.26 51.00 -46.66
N ASP A 837 -31.64 49.72 -46.92
CA ASP A 837 -32.41 49.11 -48.05
C ASP A 837 -32.52 47.57 -47.77
N GLU A 838 -33.40 46.68 -48.27
CA GLU A 838 -34.61 46.60 -49.15
C GLU A 838 -35.32 45.24 -48.79
N VAL A 839 -36.59 44.88 -49.03
CA VAL A 839 -37.87 45.58 -49.30
C VAL A 839 -39.07 44.57 -49.21
N VAL A 840 -40.32 45.05 -49.00
CA VAL A 840 -41.63 44.36 -49.19
C VAL A 840 -42.03 43.16 -48.27
N ALA A 841 -43.35 42.94 -48.11
CA ALA A 841 -44.04 41.99 -47.20
C ALA A 841 -45.03 41.07 -48.01
N PRO A 842 -46.11 40.41 -47.49
CA PRO A 842 -46.54 40.08 -46.11
C PRO A 842 -47.15 38.65 -45.88
N SER A 843 -47.55 38.36 -44.62
CA SER A 843 -48.74 37.55 -44.22
C SER A 843 -48.71 35.98 -44.17
N ALA A 844 -49.81 35.44 -43.60
CA ALA A 844 -50.38 34.07 -43.68
C ALA A 844 -49.94 32.92 -42.71
N ALA A 845 -50.67 32.84 -41.59
CA ALA A 845 -51.42 31.68 -41.08
C ALA A 845 -50.88 30.21 -41.09
N ARG A 846 -50.81 29.64 -39.86
CA ARG A 846 -51.19 28.27 -39.44
C ARG A 846 -50.93 27.06 -40.37
N THR A 847 -50.17 26.08 -39.85
CA THR A 847 -50.73 24.72 -39.66
C THR A 847 -50.08 23.95 -38.50
N ASP A 848 -50.90 23.13 -37.84
CA ASP A 848 -50.56 22.01 -36.94
C ASP A 848 -49.79 20.90 -37.69
N ARG A 849 -49.15 19.84 -37.12
CA ARG A 849 -48.75 19.35 -35.76
C ARG A 849 -47.77 18.17 -36.03
N ARG A 850 -46.85 17.71 -35.16
CA ARG A 850 -46.41 17.97 -33.77
C ARG A 850 -44.86 17.89 -33.74
N GLY A 851 -44.22 18.27 -32.63
CA GLY A 851 -42.86 17.86 -32.26
C GLY A 851 -42.75 17.57 -30.76
N SER A 852 -41.80 16.75 -30.33
CA SER A 852 -41.68 16.27 -28.94
C SER A 852 -40.27 16.44 -28.37
N GLY A 853 -40.16 17.16 -27.25
CA GLY A 853 -38.93 17.33 -26.46
C GLY A 853 -39.06 18.50 -25.47
N PRO A 854 -38.93 18.29 -24.15
CA PRO A 854 -38.88 19.36 -23.16
C PRO A 854 -37.45 19.74 -22.81
N ASP A 855 -37.12 21.03 -22.89
CA ASP A 855 -35.81 21.57 -22.57
C ASP A 855 -35.56 21.74 -21.05
N THR A 856 -34.28 21.86 -20.68
CA THR A 856 -33.84 21.95 -19.27
C THR A 856 -34.22 23.28 -18.59
N GLY A 857 -34.81 23.20 -17.39
CA GLY A 857 -35.17 24.37 -16.59
C GLY A 857 -34.02 24.97 -15.79
N SER A 858 -34.08 26.27 -15.49
CA SER A 858 -33.12 26.98 -14.65
C SER A 858 -33.84 27.92 -13.66
N TRP A 859 -33.45 27.89 -12.37
CA TRP A 859 -34.02 28.76 -11.33
C TRP A 859 -33.02 29.11 -10.21
N LYS A 860 -33.15 30.32 -9.66
CA LYS A 860 -32.42 30.81 -8.47
C LYS A 860 -33.37 31.59 -7.53
N LEU A 861 -33.07 31.46 -6.23
CA LEU A 861 -33.59 32.13 -5.02
C LEU A 861 -34.57 33.32 -5.14
N GLY A 862 -35.62 33.30 -4.30
CA GLY A 862 -36.43 34.46 -3.90
C GLY A 862 -37.24 34.17 -2.61
N LEU A 863 -37.42 35.15 -1.73
CA LEU A 863 -38.01 35.00 -0.36
C LEU A 863 -39.47 35.51 -0.26
N GLY A 864 -40.26 34.92 0.66
CA GLY A 864 -41.55 35.43 1.17
C GLY A 864 -42.80 34.64 0.70
N GLY A 865 -43.92 34.57 1.43
CA GLY A 865 -44.19 35.02 2.82
C GLY A 865 -45.68 35.36 3.08
N VAL A 866 -46.42 34.56 3.87
CA VAL A 866 -47.86 34.78 4.21
C VAL A 866 -48.12 34.46 5.71
N ARG A 867 -49.25 34.93 6.28
CA ARG A 867 -49.52 35.08 7.74
C ARG A 867 -51.00 34.80 8.10
N GLN A 868 -51.33 34.81 9.41
CA GLN A 868 -52.70 34.78 10.04
C GLN A 868 -53.40 33.39 10.09
N VAL A 869 -54.28 33.02 11.04
CA VAL A 869 -54.99 33.66 12.19
C VAL A 869 -54.89 32.77 13.48
N SER A 870 -55.14 33.32 14.68
CA SER A 870 -55.29 32.61 15.98
C SER A 870 -56.73 32.68 16.56
N PRO A 871 -57.11 31.82 17.53
CA PRO A 871 -57.19 32.26 18.95
C PRO A 871 -56.57 31.20 19.91
N ASP A 872 -55.89 31.51 21.03
CA ASP A 872 -56.08 32.45 22.16
C ASP A 872 -56.97 31.94 23.31
N GLN A 873 -56.34 31.63 24.46
CA GLN A 873 -56.83 31.90 25.82
C GLN A 873 -55.72 31.77 26.89
N ARG A 874 -55.96 32.35 28.08
CA ARG A 874 -55.08 32.48 29.27
C ARG A 874 -55.71 31.72 30.48
N PRO A 875 -55.11 31.58 31.71
CA PRO A 875 -54.04 32.38 32.35
C PRO A 875 -52.99 31.64 33.23
N ARG A 876 -52.15 32.41 33.95
CA ARG A 876 -51.24 31.98 35.06
C ARG A 876 -51.92 32.15 36.44
N PRO A 877 -51.34 31.66 37.58
CA PRO A 877 -50.46 32.55 38.38
C PRO A 877 -49.33 31.89 39.25
N GLN A 878 -48.20 32.62 39.41
CA GLN A 878 -47.31 32.73 40.61
C GLN A 878 -46.59 31.44 41.14
N ALA A 879 -45.48 31.46 41.93
CA ALA A 879 -44.71 32.53 42.60
C ALA A 879 -43.15 32.27 42.55
N ALA A 880 -42.36 33.04 43.31
CA ALA A 880 -40.87 33.01 43.43
C ALA A 880 -40.46 33.10 44.95
N PRO A 881 -39.19 33.32 45.43
CA PRO A 881 -37.90 33.64 44.76
C PRO A 881 -36.57 33.06 45.39
N SER A 882 -35.41 33.50 44.86
CA SER A 882 -34.07 33.62 45.52
C SER A 882 -33.24 32.33 45.79
N ALA A 883 -31.89 32.30 45.90
CA ALA A 883 -30.82 33.33 45.84
C ALA A 883 -29.47 32.81 45.26
N ARG A 884 -28.43 33.68 45.14
CA ARG A 884 -27.00 33.41 44.81
C ARG A 884 -26.08 34.13 45.82
N PRO A 885 -24.88 33.63 46.20
CA PRO A 885 -23.59 33.97 45.53
C PRO A 885 -22.52 32.83 45.52
N GLN A 886 -21.69 32.64 44.47
CA GLN A 886 -20.31 33.16 44.22
C GLN A 886 -19.23 32.97 45.32
N THR A 887 -18.09 32.29 45.01
CA THR A 887 -16.66 32.70 45.24
C THR A 887 -15.63 31.57 44.90
N ALA A 888 -14.33 31.91 44.72
CA ALA A 888 -13.14 31.03 44.54
C ALA A 888 -11.83 31.88 44.63
N PRO A 889 -10.57 31.36 44.71
CA PRO A 889 -10.05 29.99 44.91
C PRO A 889 -9.43 29.80 46.35
N PRO A 890 -8.11 29.63 46.71
CA PRO A 890 -6.79 29.55 46.03
C PRO A 890 -5.90 28.30 46.43
N ALA A 891 -4.55 28.42 46.44
CA ALA A 891 -3.50 27.44 46.86
C ALA A 891 -2.25 28.19 47.43
N PRO A 892 -1.02 27.63 47.75
CA PRO A 892 -0.49 26.23 47.78
C PRO A 892 0.54 25.82 48.93
N GLN A 893 0.82 24.50 49.10
CA GLN A 893 2.06 23.84 49.69
C GLN A 893 2.47 24.11 51.19
N PRO A 894 3.46 23.43 51.85
CA PRO A 894 4.48 22.42 51.44
C PRO A 894 4.67 21.13 52.35
N ARG A 895 5.81 20.40 52.19
CA ARG A 895 6.36 19.19 52.90
C ARG A 895 6.96 19.50 54.32
N PRO A 896 7.39 18.57 55.26
CA PRO A 896 8.18 17.31 55.00
C PRO A 896 8.26 16.12 56.06
N ALA A 897 9.04 15.07 55.70
CA ALA A 897 10.05 14.32 56.52
C ALA A 897 9.79 12.94 57.26
N ARG A 898 10.83 12.08 57.16
CA ARG A 898 11.38 11.00 58.07
C ARG A 898 10.90 9.52 58.07
N THR A 899 11.92 8.64 58.02
CA THR A 899 12.08 7.20 58.35
C THR A 899 12.56 7.00 59.81
N PRO A 900 12.91 5.79 60.36
CA PRO A 900 12.84 4.37 59.91
C PRO A 900 12.24 3.39 60.98
N ILE A 901 12.40 2.05 60.85
CA ILE A 901 12.79 1.01 61.87
C ILE A 901 12.17 -0.39 61.63
N ALA A 902 12.91 -1.46 62.01
CA ALA A 902 12.54 -2.90 62.13
C ALA A 902 13.53 -3.56 63.14
N PRO A 903 13.56 -4.90 63.39
CA PRO A 903 12.56 -5.98 63.49
C PRO A 903 12.54 -6.61 64.94
N THR A 904 11.92 -7.79 65.21
CA THR A 904 12.50 -8.94 66.01
C THR A 904 11.56 -10.14 66.39
N THR A 905 12.01 -11.37 66.07
CA THR A 905 12.03 -12.70 66.78
C THR A 905 10.91 -13.31 67.67
N GLY A 906 10.69 -14.64 67.46
CA GLY A 906 10.36 -15.70 68.47
C GLY A 906 8.88 -16.16 68.52
N GLY A 907 8.48 -17.43 68.78
CA GLY A 907 9.10 -18.78 68.98
C GLY A 907 7.94 -19.82 69.08
N ALA A 908 8.02 -21.14 68.81
CA ALA A 908 8.67 -22.23 69.57
C ALA A 908 8.39 -23.64 68.91
N THR A 909 8.73 -24.76 69.58
CA THR A 909 8.60 -26.20 69.17
C THR A 909 7.78 -27.02 70.22
N PRO A 910 7.60 -28.39 70.23
CA PRO A 910 8.22 -29.52 69.47
C PRO A 910 7.26 -30.70 69.02
N ALA A 911 7.86 -31.87 68.67
CA ALA A 911 7.31 -33.25 68.54
C ALA A 911 6.62 -33.65 67.19
N ALA A 912 6.79 -34.87 66.62
CA ALA A 912 7.71 -36.01 66.89
C ALA A 912 8.01 -36.87 65.60
N ARG A 913 8.87 -37.89 65.70
CA ARG A 913 9.38 -38.82 64.64
C ARG A 913 8.88 -40.27 64.86
N PRO A 914 8.87 -41.20 63.87
CA PRO A 914 10.06 -41.85 63.25
C PRO A 914 9.90 -42.15 61.71
N GLN A 915 10.78 -42.78 60.92
CA GLN A 915 12.20 -43.24 61.00
C GLN A 915 12.83 -43.24 59.57
N GLY A 916 14.15 -43.48 59.43
CA GLY A 916 14.88 -43.57 58.14
C GLY A 916 15.21 -45.03 57.71
N PRO A 917 16.25 -45.31 56.86
CA PRO A 917 17.48 -44.51 56.67
C PRO A 917 17.97 -44.30 55.20
N ALA A 918 19.03 -43.47 55.06
CA ALA A 918 19.92 -43.35 53.90
C ALA A 918 21.38 -43.06 54.34
N PRO A 919 22.38 -43.35 53.49
CA PRO A 919 23.59 -42.51 53.25
C PRO A 919 23.93 -42.46 51.73
N THR A 920 24.92 -41.77 51.13
CA THR A 920 25.95 -40.72 51.39
C THR A 920 26.31 -40.16 49.98
N ALA A 921 26.60 -38.89 49.67
CA ALA A 921 27.46 -37.84 50.26
C ALA A 921 28.99 -38.05 50.05
N PRO A 922 29.85 -37.00 50.04
CA PRO A 922 29.65 -35.55 49.84
C PRO A 922 30.51 -34.96 48.66
N ALA A 923 30.42 -33.69 48.24
CA ALA A 923 31.20 -32.52 48.74
C ALA A 923 31.27 -31.40 47.64
N THR A 924 31.64 -30.11 47.81
CA THR A 924 31.65 -29.14 48.94
C THR A 924 31.82 -27.67 48.43
N ALA A 925 31.09 -26.73 49.05
CA ALA A 925 31.49 -25.33 49.38
C ALA A 925 31.56 -24.19 48.31
N ARG A 926 31.63 -22.93 48.82
CA ARG A 926 31.37 -21.62 48.14
C ARG A 926 32.50 -20.59 48.39
N ARG A 927 32.62 -19.53 47.56
CA ARG A 927 32.85 -18.12 48.00
C ARG A 927 32.63 -17.05 46.87
N PRO A 928 32.41 -15.73 47.19
CA PRO A 928 32.02 -14.69 46.22
C PRO A 928 32.83 -13.35 46.28
N ILE A 929 32.31 -12.28 45.63
CA ILE A 929 32.70 -10.82 45.65
C ILE A 929 33.74 -10.41 44.56
N GLY A 930 33.76 -9.12 44.13
CA GLY A 930 34.58 -8.61 43.01
C GLY A 930 34.91 -7.09 43.04
N ALA A 931 35.13 -6.49 41.85
CA ALA A 931 35.58 -5.10 41.53
C ALA A 931 37.11 -4.95 41.16
N PRO A 932 37.68 -3.75 40.86
CA PRO A 932 38.30 -3.36 39.55
C PRO A 932 39.86 -3.14 39.62
N PRO A 933 40.65 -2.61 38.62
CA PRO A 933 40.34 -1.74 37.47
C PRO A 933 41.13 -2.02 36.13
N VAL A 934 41.67 -0.98 35.45
CA VAL A 934 42.18 -0.94 34.05
C VAL A 934 43.40 0.01 33.93
N PRO A 935 44.57 -0.41 33.38
CA PRO A 935 45.03 -0.01 32.00
C PRO A 935 45.95 -1.11 31.36
N PRO A 936 46.78 -0.90 30.29
CA PRO A 936 46.99 0.21 29.34
C PRO A 936 47.01 -0.17 27.83
N ARG A 937 47.20 0.83 26.93
CA ARG A 937 47.53 0.69 25.48
C ARG A 937 49.04 0.56 25.22
N ARG A 938 49.45 -0.15 24.15
CA ARG A 938 50.48 0.28 23.14
C ARG A 938 50.59 -0.67 21.93
N VAL A 939 51.34 -0.26 20.89
CA VAL A 939 51.46 -0.88 19.55
C VAL A 939 52.93 -1.21 19.24
N PRO A 940 53.21 -2.37 18.61
CA PRO A 940 54.18 -2.44 17.49
C PRO A 940 53.79 -3.52 16.42
N PRO A 941 54.56 -3.74 15.33
CA PRO A 941 55.02 -2.77 14.33
C PRO A 941 54.78 -3.24 12.87
N ARG A 942 55.14 -2.43 11.87
CA ARG A 942 55.37 -2.89 10.48
C ARG A 942 56.76 -3.58 10.35
N PRO A 943 56.91 -4.60 9.49
CA PRO A 943 58.19 -4.96 8.87
C PRO A 943 58.41 -4.23 7.53
N VAL A 944 59.67 -4.01 7.15
CA VAL A 944 60.10 -3.48 5.83
C VAL A 944 61.43 -4.14 5.43
N VAL A 945 61.43 -4.88 4.31
CA VAL A 945 62.51 -5.08 3.29
C VAL A 945 63.95 -5.32 3.81
N PRO A 946 64.61 -6.47 3.50
CA PRO A 946 65.49 -6.50 2.30
C PRO A 946 65.78 -7.87 1.62
N GLY A 947 66.25 -7.82 0.36
CA GLY A 947 67.44 -8.61 -0.05
C GLY A 947 67.33 -9.74 -1.11
N GLN A 948 67.66 -9.40 -2.37
CA GLN A 948 68.49 -10.16 -3.34
C GLN A 948 68.48 -11.72 -3.42
N SER A 949 68.04 -12.26 -4.57
CA SER A 949 68.83 -13.17 -5.45
C SER A 949 68.02 -13.60 -6.71
N GLY A 950 68.40 -13.20 -7.92
CA GLY A 950 68.95 -14.13 -8.92
C GLY A 950 68.43 -13.77 -10.34
N PRO A 951 69.20 -13.95 -11.45
CA PRO A 951 69.07 -13.03 -12.60
C PRO A 951 68.36 -13.54 -13.87
N GLN A 952 67.95 -12.56 -14.70
CA GLN A 952 67.42 -12.71 -16.06
C GLN A 952 68.52 -12.84 -17.15
N PRO A 953 68.14 -13.28 -18.36
CA PRO A 953 68.37 -12.50 -19.59
C PRO A 953 67.12 -12.47 -20.53
N VAL A 954 66.92 -11.61 -21.54
CA VAL A 954 67.58 -10.35 -22.03
C VAL A 954 66.56 -9.57 -22.93
N ALA A 955 66.85 -8.31 -23.28
CA ALA A 955 66.02 -7.38 -24.11
C ALA A 955 66.22 -7.59 -25.66
N PRO A 956 65.71 -6.79 -26.65
CA PRO A 956 65.27 -5.38 -26.61
C PRO A 956 64.05 -4.92 -27.49
N ARG A 957 63.88 -3.58 -27.52
CA ARG A 957 62.97 -2.68 -28.31
C ARG A 957 63.27 -2.66 -29.84
N PRO A 958 62.40 -2.13 -30.75
CA PRO A 958 61.82 -0.74 -30.82
C PRO A 958 60.27 -0.73 -31.00
N ALA A 959 59.51 0.28 -31.49
CA ALA A 959 59.77 1.57 -32.17
C ALA A 959 58.67 2.65 -31.93
N THR A 960 58.60 3.69 -32.77
CA THR A 960 57.59 4.78 -32.89
C THR A 960 56.53 4.47 -33.99
N ASP A 961 55.40 5.16 -34.23
CA ASP A 961 55.16 6.62 -34.41
C ASP A 961 53.66 7.04 -34.38
N GLN A 962 53.41 8.37 -34.43
CA GLN A 962 52.11 9.04 -34.75
C GLN A 962 52.04 9.38 -36.27
N PRO A 963 51.00 9.99 -36.92
CA PRO A 963 49.89 10.81 -36.36
C PRO A 963 48.50 10.85 -37.09
N GLN A 964 47.63 11.75 -36.61
CA GLN A 964 46.62 12.56 -37.36
C GLN A 964 45.25 11.98 -37.83
N ALA A 965 44.33 12.93 -38.06
CA ALA A 965 42.94 12.85 -38.53
C ALA A 965 42.82 13.69 -39.85
N PRO A 966 41.66 13.92 -40.55
CA PRO A 966 40.25 13.80 -40.15
C PRO A 966 39.28 13.23 -41.24
N ALA A 967 37.97 13.52 -41.13
CA ALA A 967 36.84 13.13 -42.00
C ALA A 967 36.74 14.00 -43.32
N PRO A 968 35.71 13.94 -44.23
CA PRO A 968 34.34 13.34 -44.12
C PRO A 968 33.61 12.82 -45.42
N ARG A 969 32.31 12.43 -45.26
CA ARG A 969 31.13 12.47 -46.21
C ARG A 969 30.80 11.32 -47.22
N ARG A 970 29.53 10.86 -47.13
CA ARG A 970 28.56 10.41 -48.21
C ARG A 970 28.87 9.09 -48.99
N ALA A 971 27.91 8.24 -49.40
CA ALA A 971 26.44 8.21 -49.32
C ALA A 971 25.81 6.79 -49.61
N ARG A 972 24.51 6.62 -49.31
CA ARG A 972 23.49 5.65 -49.82
C ARG A 972 23.83 4.14 -50.01
N ALA A 973 23.07 3.27 -49.32
CA ALA A 973 22.25 2.20 -49.94
C ALA A 973 21.23 1.56 -48.95
N THR A 974 20.09 1.12 -49.49
CA THR A 974 19.07 0.17 -48.96
C THR A 974 18.67 -0.72 -50.16
N PRO A 975 18.18 -1.97 -50.04
CA PRO A 975 17.02 -2.42 -49.22
C PRO A 975 17.25 -3.87 -48.66
N PRO A 976 16.25 -4.78 -48.46
CA PRO A 976 14.79 -4.69 -48.30
C PRO A 976 14.26 -5.33 -46.98
N ALA A 977 12.93 -5.44 -46.83
CA ALA A 977 12.25 -6.11 -45.71
C ALA A 977 11.35 -7.28 -46.20
N PRO A 978 11.08 -8.31 -45.37
CA PRO A 978 10.22 -9.44 -45.71
C PRO A 978 8.71 -9.17 -45.49
N THR A 979 7.86 -9.98 -46.14
CA THR A 979 6.38 -9.87 -46.15
C THR A 979 5.68 -10.73 -45.08
N PRO A 980 4.44 -10.37 -44.66
CA PRO A 980 3.62 -11.15 -43.73
C PRO A 980 2.76 -12.25 -44.42
N PRO A 981 2.32 -13.29 -43.68
CA PRO A 981 1.42 -14.34 -44.15
C PRO A 981 -0.06 -13.90 -44.26
N PRO A 982 -0.92 -14.68 -44.95
CA PRO A 982 -2.31 -14.30 -45.27
C PRO A 982 -3.31 -14.46 -44.10
N ARG A 983 -4.44 -13.75 -44.20
CA ARG A 983 -5.56 -13.80 -43.25
C ARG A 983 -6.53 -14.97 -43.51
N PRO A 984 -7.09 -15.62 -42.46
CA PRO A 984 -8.34 -16.36 -42.56
C PRO A 984 -9.55 -15.43 -42.81
N THR A 985 -10.63 -15.99 -43.36
CA THR A 985 -11.92 -15.31 -43.60
C THR A 985 -12.84 -15.34 -42.39
N ALA A 986 -13.58 -14.25 -42.14
CA ALA A 986 -14.62 -14.22 -41.13
C ALA A 986 -15.99 -14.68 -41.69
N PRO A 987 -16.78 -15.47 -40.94
CA PRO A 987 -18.21 -15.61 -41.18
C PRO A 987 -18.98 -14.35 -40.71
N ALA A 988 -20.20 -14.17 -41.21
CA ALA A 988 -21.02 -12.99 -40.89
C ALA A 988 -21.67 -13.08 -39.50
N THR A 989 -22.00 -11.92 -38.93
CA THR A 989 -22.80 -11.79 -37.69
C THR A 989 -24.08 -11.01 -38.01
N GLU A 990 -25.23 -11.53 -37.59
CA GLU A 990 -26.53 -10.88 -37.80
C GLU A 990 -26.79 -9.75 -36.79
N ALA A 991 -27.77 -8.90 -37.10
CA ALA A 991 -28.20 -7.81 -36.21
C ALA A 991 -29.09 -8.34 -35.06
N PRO A 992 -29.07 -7.70 -33.88
CA PRO A 992 -29.76 -8.21 -32.68
C PRO A 992 -31.29 -8.10 -32.77
N ALA A 993 -31.97 -9.13 -32.29
CA ALA A 993 -33.39 -9.09 -31.97
C ALA A 993 -33.65 -8.38 -30.62
N ARG A 994 -34.90 -8.01 -30.36
CA ARG A 994 -35.31 -7.16 -29.22
C ARG A 994 -35.56 -7.93 -27.92
N GLU A 995 -35.42 -7.22 -26.80
CA GLU A 995 -36.04 -7.58 -25.52
C GLU A 995 -37.56 -7.81 -25.63
N PRO A 996 -38.15 -8.46 -24.61
CA PRO A 996 -39.12 -7.69 -23.83
C PRO A 996 -38.98 -7.81 -22.30
N ALA A 997 -38.81 -6.64 -21.66
CA ALA A 997 -39.39 -6.18 -20.39
C ALA A 997 -39.76 -7.18 -19.27
N ALA A 998 -39.23 -6.92 -18.07
CA ALA A 998 -39.67 -7.50 -16.79
C ALA A 998 -40.92 -6.82 -16.20
N PRO A 999 -41.58 -7.46 -15.21
CA PRO A 999 -42.47 -6.79 -14.26
C PRO A 999 -41.98 -6.84 -12.80
N GLU A 1000 -41.72 -5.67 -12.22
CA GLU A 1000 -41.73 -5.39 -10.77
C GLU A 1000 -43.19 -5.32 -10.22
N PRO A 1001 -43.43 -5.05 -8.91
CA PRO A 1001 -42.80 -5.60 -7.70
C PRO A 1001 -43.86 -5.97 -6.62
N GLN A 1002 -43.51 -6.76 -5.58
CA GLN A 1002 -44.32 -6.82 -4.35
C GLN A 1002 -43.51 -6.92 -3.03
N ALA A 1003 -43.85 -6.03 -2.11
CA ALA A 1003 -43.59 -6.03 -0.66
C ALA A 1003 -44.89 -5.48 0.00
N PRO A 1004 -45.25 -5.75 1.28
CA PRO A 1004 -44.46 -5.46 2.50
C PRO A 1004 -44.55 -6.63 3.55
N SER A 1005 -44.19 -6.58 4.85
CA SER A 1005 -44.23 -5.50 5.87
C SER A 1005 -43.54 -5.91 7.21
N ARG A 1006 -43.02 -4.93 7.98
CA ARG A 1006 -43.01 -4.81 9.48
C ARG A 1006 -42.35 -5.93 10.34
N GLU A 1007 -41.89 -5.77 11.59
CA GLU A 1007 -41.42 -4.71 12.54
C GLU A 1007 -40.62 -5.50 13.67
N LEU A 1008 -40.02 -5.05 14.79
CA LEU A 1008 -40.02 -3.82 15.60
C LEU A 1008 -38.77 -3.78 16.56
N ARG A 1009 -38.00 -2.67 16.57
CA ARG A 1009 -37.11 -2.07 17.62
C ARG A 1009 -36.28 -2.90 18.66
N ALA A 1010 -34.98 -2.53 18.72
CA ALA A 1010 -34.17 -2.07 19.89
C ALA A 1010 -33.69 -3.10 20.97
N ASP A 1011 -32.68 -2.85 21.82
CA ASP A 1011 -31.87 -1.63 22.13
C ASP A 1011 -30.36 -1.95 22.43
N ARG A 1012 -29.56 -0.92 22.79
CA ARG A 1012 -28.11 -0.84 23.07
C ARG A 1012 -27.43 -1.90 23.96
N GLY A 1013 -26.10 -2.02 23.79
CA GLY A 1013 -25.12 -2.40 24.82
C GLY A 1013 -23.66 -2.22 24.35
N GLU A 1014 -22.75 -1.74 25.22
CA GLU A 1014 -21.32 -1.55 24.92
C GLU A 1014 -20.45 -2.55 25.70
N GLU A 1015 -19.43 -3.12 25.05
CA GLU A 1015 -17.99 -3.08 25.42
C GLU A 1015 -17.20 -4.18 24.68
N GLY A 1016 -15.94 -3.90 24.34
CA GLY A 1016 -15.12 -4.78 23.49
C GLY A 1016 -13.98 -5.46 24.23
N THR A 1017 -13.80 -6.77 24.01
CA THR A 1017 -12.54 -7.49 24.30
C THR A 1017 -12.40 -8.68 23.36
N GLN A 1018 -11.17 -9.06 23.02
CA GLN A 1018 -10.88 -10.23 22.17
C GLN A 1018 -11.35 -11.52 22.85
N ILE A 1019 -11.84 -12.49 22.06
CA ILE A 1019 -12.31 -13.80 22.55
C ILE A 1019 -11.52 -14.89 21.84
N SER A 1020 -10.88 -15.77 22.62
CA SER A 1020 -10.25 -17.00 22.11
C SER A 1020 -11.32 -18.08 21.87
N VAL A 1021 -11.10 -18.96 20.89
CA VAL A 1021 -11.95 -20.14 20.63
C VAL A 1021 -12.13 -20.98 21.90
N GLN A 1022 -11.10 -21.07 22.76
CA GLN A 1022 -11.18 -21.80 24.03
C GLN A 1022 -12.10 -21.13 25.07
N ASP A 1023 -12.33 -19.82 24.99
CA ASP A 1023 -13.27 -19.12 25.88
C ASP A 1023 -14.71 -19.13 25.32
N LEU A 1024 -14.91 -19.30 24.01
CA LEU A 1024 -16.21 -19.67 23.44
C LEU A 1024 -16.65 -21.05 23.94
N LEU A 1025 -15.76 -22.05 23.84
CA LEU A 1025 -16.00 -23.42 24.31
C LEU A 1025 -16.22 -23.51 25.84
N ARG A 1026 -15.67 -22.57 26.62
CA ARG A 1026 -15.96 -22.44 28.06
C ARG A 1026 -17.28 -21.74 28.36
N ARG A 1027 -17.79 -20.89 27.46
CA ARG A 1027 -19.09 -20.23 27.62
C ARG A 1027 -20.25 -21.14 27.21
N SER A 1028 -20.13 -21.93 26.15
CA SER A 1028 -21.14 -22.93 25.78
C SER A 1028 -21.32 -23.98 26.88
N ARG A 1029 -20.22 -24.56 27.39
CA ARG A 1029 -20.25 -25.53 28.50
C ARG A 1029 -20.83 -24.99 29.80
N ARG A 1030 -20.85 -23.66 30.03
CA ARG A 1030 -21.57 -23.06 31.16
C ARG A 1030 -23.05 -22.81 30.85
N ALA A 1031 -23.37 -22.35 29.65
CA ALA A 1031 -24.77 -22.19 29.21
C ALA A 1031 -25.56 -23.52 29.22
N GLN A 1032 -24.88 -24.67 29.07
CA GLN A 1032 -25.47 -26.00 29.25
C GLN A 1032 -25.49 -26.50 30.71
N GLN A 1033 -24.75 -25.88 31.64
CA GLN A 1033 -24.74 -26.27 33.07
C GLN A 1033 -25.63 -25.39 33.95
N ASP A 1034 -25.89 -24.15 33.56
CA ASP A 1034 -26.89 -23.26 34.20
C ASP A 1034 -28.31 -23.46 33.61
N GLY A 1035 -28.59 -24.65 33.06
CA GLY A 1035 -29.80 -24.99 32.28
C GLY A 1035 -30.54 -26.27 32.69
N GLU A 1036 -30.12 -26.93 33.78
CA GLU A 1036 -30.83 -28.04 34.45
C GLU A 1036 -31.37 -27.62 35.83
#